data_AF-A0A7J4TFM5-F1
#
_entry.id   AF-A0A7J4TFM5-F1
#
_cell.length_a   1.000
_cell.length_b   1.000
_cell.length_c   1.000
_cell.angle_alpha   90.00
_cell.angle_beta   90.00
_cell.angle_gamma   90.00
#
_symmetry.space_group_name_H-M   'P 1'
#
loop_
_entity.id
_entity.type
_entity.pdbx_description
1 polymer ?
#
loop_
_entity_poly.entity_id
_entity_poly.type
_entity_poly.pdbx_seq_one_letter_code
_entity_poly.pdbx_strand_id
1 'polypeptide(L)'
;YLPSEEEIRFLAEHLPLQLDGDPSEELEVSNYKDLARVDTNRIRSGVCLVMGEAVAQKAQKVWSRMSKWMKEFGLEHWVFLEEFIRLQKSIKAKKTGVSAGKEGAKQKITPVYTYIADLVAGRPVLSHPLANGGFRLRYGRCRVSGYSSAGLNPAAMVVLNEYIGIGTQLKVERPGKAATISACDTIDGPIVRLKDGTVLQLDSEEEARKAAKEVAEILYLGDILFNYGDFYNRAHPLVPAGYCPEWWALEMKKEGDSATLALLSNCPEEEVRKAMEDPLHTRPKAAAAIALARATKTPLHPAYTYFWNTLKRSELARLLASLPKVKIISEEGKILRATLPNDKDLKRILELLGIPHTVVANEYLVLGKSTARAFCATLGIDRQSTESIQQLAQQHENEDTLSLLQVLSGMLIRDKAGTFIGARMGRPEKAKMRKLTGSPHMLFPVGSEGGKMRSMQSALQKGKITAQFSRQWLEKLKARYGEVFTLQDESADAAYVTAEINLTRYFPKVLEGLHLLAYPDLIKGVIGTSNREHIPEDLMKGILRAKHDVYVNKDGTTRYDMTQLAITHFTPKEIGTPIPTLRNMGYTTDAHGNPLESSDQILELKPQDIILPACAESQDEGADKALFKTAQFIDDLLLNFYGLPPYFNAAGPQDIIGHLVLALAPHTSAGIIARIIGFSKTQGFYAHPVVHAATRRDCDGDEASVTLLIDALLNFSRKFLPKNRGSTQDAPLVTTSRLIPAEVDDMVFDLDVAWEYPLKLYEAALEYMPAHEVEIDQIGKRLHTPRQYEGMGYTHETASMNAGVRISAYKTLPSMQEKLMGQMDLAEKIRAVDEADVARLVIEKHFIRDIRGNLRKFSQQQFRCVACNTKFRRPPLVGKCLSCGGKIVFTISEGSIVKYLEPTISLATKYHLPAYLQQSIDLTRRRVEAVFGRDKEKQEGLGRWFG
;
A
#
# COMPACT_ATOMS: atom_id res chain seq x y z
N TYR A 1 -0.13 2.31 21.49
CA TYR A 1 -1.00 1.67 22.51
C TYR A 1 -1.28 2.69 23.59
N LEU A 2 -2.51 2.80 24.10
CA LEU A 2 -2.81 3.74 25.18
C LEU A 2 -2.96 2.96 26.50
N PRO A 3 -1.91 2.90 27.35
CA PRO A 3 -1.99 2.20 28.62
C PRO A 3 -3.02 2.84 29.56
N SER A 4 -3.63 2.05 30.43
CA SER A 4 -4.50 2.58 31.50
C SER A 4 -3.66 3.31 32.56
N GLU A 5 -4.31 4.11 33.40
CA GLU A 5 -3.62 4.75 34.53
C GLU A 5 -2.98 3.73 35.46
N GLU A 6 -3.65 2.59 35.71
CA GLU A 6 -3.11 1.47 36.49
C GLU A 6 -1.83 0.90 35.86
N GLU A 7 -1.82 0.69 34.54
CA GLU A 7 -0.65 0.20 33.81
C GLU A 7 0.51 1.20 33.87
N ILE A 8 0.22 2.49 33.70
CA ILE A 8 1.23 3.56 33.78
C ILE A 8 1.83 3.61 35.18
N ARG A 9 1.00 3.55 36.23
CA ARG A 9 1.46 3.60 37.62
C ARG A 9 2.33 2.38 37.95
N PHE A 10 1.89 1.18 37.56
CA PHE A 10 2.67 -0.03 37.74
C PHE A 10 4.05 0.07 37.08
N LEU A 11 4.10 0.50 35.81
CA LEU A 11 5.38 0.67 35.11
C LEU A 11 6.26 1.74 35.76
N ALA A 12 5.69 2.87 36.17
CA ALA A 12 6.44 3.95 36.80
C ALA A 12 7.03 3.55 38.18
N GLU A 13 6.37 2.66 38.92
CA GLU A 13 6.83 2.16 40.22
C GLU A 13 7.90 1.06 40.11
N HIS A 14 7.86 0.24 39.05
CA HIS A 14 8.71 -0.95 38.91
C HIS A 14 9.86 -0.80 37.91
N LEU A 15 9.85 0.24 37.08
CA LEU A 15 10.95 0.50 36.15
C LEU A 15 12.22 0.88 36.95
N PRO A 16 13.33 0.15 36.77
CA PRO A 16 14.59 0.40 37.50
C PRO A 16 15.33 1.65 37.03
N LEU A 17 14.83 2.32 35.97
CA LEU A 17 15.46 3.44 35.30
C LEU A 17 14.45 4.58 35.19
N GLN A 18 14.91 5.81 35.40
CA GLN A 18 14.12 6.99 35.11
C GLN A 18 14.06 7.23 33.60
N LEU A 19 12.85 7.20 33.04
CA LEU A 19 12.61 7.65 31.68
C LEU A 19 12.58 9.19 31.65
N ASP A 20 13.49 9.79 30.90
CA ASP A 20 13.62 11.25 30.75
C ASP A 20 13.82 11.66 29.28
N GLY A 21 13.72 12.96 28.98
CA GLY A 21 13.93 13.51 27.66
C GLY A 21 13.68 15.01 27.55
N ASP A 22 14.17 15.61 26.47
CA ASP A 22 13.96 17.03 26.17
C ASP A 22 12.46 17.36 25.97
N PRO A 23 12.04 18.61 26.25
CA PRO A 23 10.68 19.06 25.97
C PRO A 23 10.40 18.99 24.47
N SER A 24 9.29 18.35 24.09
CA SER A 24 8.93 18.13 22.68
C SER A 24 7.71 18.94 22.22
N GLU A 25 6.89 19.41 23.16
CA GLU A 25 5.70 20.22 22.89
C GLU A 25 5.84 21.62 23.50
N GLU A 26 5.07 22.58 22.98
CA GLU A 26 4.93 23.90 23.60
C GLU A 26 3.99 23.89 24.81
N LEU A 27 3.19 22.83 24.97
CA LEU A 27 2.21 22.67 26.04
C LEU A 27 2.89 22.35 27.37
N GLU A 28 2.38 22.96 28.44
CA GLU A 28 2.81 22.69 29.81
C GLU A 28 1.91 21.65 30.50
N VAL A 29 2.49 20.92 31.45
CA VAL A 29 1.75 20.02 32.35
C VAL A 29 0.90 20.83 33.33
N SER A 30 -0.27 20.31 33.73
CA SER A 30 -1.22 21.07 34.57
C SER A 30 -0.94 20.96 36.07
N ASN A 31 -0.59 19.76 36.58
CA ASN A 31 -0.62 19.48 38.02
C ASN A 31 0.76 19.39 38.67
N TYR A 32 1.76 18.82 37.99
CA TYR A 32 3.07 18.52 38.58
C TYR A 32 4.18 19.33 37.90
N LYS A 33 4.20 20.64 38.19
CA LYS A 33 5.23 21.57 37.71
C LYS A 33 6.42 21.64 38.68
N ASP A 34 7.57 22.06 38.16
CA ASP A 34 8.79 22.39 38.89
C ASP A 34 9.30 21.25 39.78
N LEU A 35 9.16 20.01 39.29
CA LEU A 35 9.72 18.85 39.95
C LEU A 35 11.25 18.92 39.92
N ALA A 36 11.91 18.80 41.07
CA ALA A 36 13.37 18.90 41.18
C ALA A 36 14.16 17.95 40.25
N ARG A 37 13.53 16.86 39.79
CA ARG A 37 14.11 15.85 38.90
C ARG A 37 13.80 16.03 37.41
N VAL A 38 13.08 17.10 37.04
CA VAL A 38 12.67 17.36 35.64
C VAL A 38 12.91 18.84 35.31
N ASP A 39 13.83 19.09 34.39
CA ASP A 39 14.28 20.44 34.02
C ASP A 39 13.25 21.26 33.22
N THR A 40 12.05 20.72 32.97
CA THR A 40 11.02 21.36 32.14
C THR A 40 9.60 21.04 32.59
N ASN A 41 8.73 22.06 32.50
CA ASN A 41 7.29 21.93 32.70
C ASN A 41 6.54 21.57 31.41
N ARG A 42 7.25 21.44 30.28
CA ARG A 42 6.64 21.11 28.99
C ARG A 42 6.49 19.61 28.82
N ILE A 43 5.53 19.20 28.00
CA ILE A 43 5.28 17.78 27.73
C ILE A 43 6.50 17.18 27.01
N ARG A 44 6.94 16.02 27.51
CA ARG A 44 8.04 15.19 26.98
C ARG A 44 7.44 13.97 26.28
N SER A 45 6.97 14.15 25.04
CA SER A 45 6.28 13.10 24.26
C SER A 45 7.13 11.84 24.09
N GLY A 46 8.47 11.97 24.02
CA GLY A 46 9.39 10.82 23.95
C GLY A 46 9.24 9.86 25.13
N VAL A 47 9.09 10.39 26.36
CA VAL A 47 8.87 9.59 27.57
C VAL A 47 7.54 8.84 27.48
N CYS A 48 6.47 9.53 27.06
CA CYS A 48 5.15 8.93 26.88
C CYS A 48 5.16 7.79 25.84
N LEU A 49 5.89 7.97 24.73
CA LEU A 49 6.01 6.98 23.66
C LEU A 49 6.81 5.76 24.10
N VAL A 50 7.94 5.94 24.81
CA VAL A 50 8.74 4.81 25.32
C VAL A 50 7.92 4.01 26.34
N MET A 51 7.26 4.67 27.28
CA MET A 51 6.45 3.99 28.29
C MET A 51 5.24 3.27 27.68
N GLY A 52 4.48 3.93 26.80
CA GLY A 52 3.26 3.39 26.21
C GLY A 52 3.48 2.46 25.01
N GLU A 53 4.25 2.87 24.02
CA GLU A 53 4.37 2.18 22.73
C GLU A 53 5.55 1.22 22.63
N ALA A 54 6.57 1.37 23.48
CA ALA A 54 7.67 0.41 23.59
C ALA A 54 7.43 -0.57 24.74
N VAL A 55 7.52 -0.13 25.99
CA VAL A 55 7.45 -1.03 27.16
C VAL A 55 6.07 -1.67 27.29
N ALA A 56 4.99 -0.88 27.40
CA ALA A 56 3.66 -1.42 27.64
C ALA A 56 3.10 -2.21 26.44
N GLN A 57 3.25 -1.68 25.22
CA GLN A 57 2.72 -2.33 24.01
C GLN A 57 3.48 -3.59 23.63
N LYS A 58 4.81 -3.60 23.80
CA LYS A 58 5.68 -4.72 23.38
C LYS A 58 6.12 -5.58 24.56
N ALA A 59 5.51 -5.42 25.74
CA ALA A 59 5.84 -6.15 26.96
C ALA A 59 6.02 -7.66 26.72
N GLN A 60 5.10 -8.31 25.99
CA GLN A 60 5.20 -9.73 25.66
C GLN A 60 6.46 -10.08 24.83
N LYS A 61 6.79 -9.30 23.79
CA LYS A 61 7.97 -9.53 22.94
C LYS A 61 9.25 -9.28 23.73
N VAL A 62 9.29 -8.20 24.51
CA VAL A 62 10.41 -7.86 25.40
C VAL A 62 10.63 -8.98 26.42
N TRP A 63 9.58 -9.39 27.13
CA TRP A 63 9.63 -10.48 28.12
C TRP A 63 10.12 -11.80 27.51
N SER A 64 9.65 -12.17 26.31
CA SER A 64 10.06 -13.42 25.64
C SER A 64 11.56 -13.51 25.32
N ARG A 65 12.23 -12.36 25.16
CA ARG A 65 13.68 -12.28 24.94
C ARG A 65 14.41 -12.14 26.27
N MET A 66 13.94 -11.26 27.14
CA MET A 66 14.56 -11.01 28.44
C MET A 66 14.54 -12.26 29.34
N SER A 67 13.47 -13.05 29.34
CA SER A 67 13.39 -14.29 30.12
C SER A 67 14.45 -15.32 29.73
N LYS A 68 14.90 -15.31 28.47
CA LYS A 68 16.01 -16.16 27.98
C LYS A 68 17.38 -15.63 28.41
N TRP A 69 17.56 -14.31 28.34
CA TRP A 69 18.82 -13.62 28.65
C TRP A 69 19.02 -13.31 30.14
N MET A 70 17.99 -13.52 30.96
CA MET A 70 17.94 -13.08 32.36
C MET A 70 19.14 -13.55 33.18
N LYS A 71 19.49 -14.84 33.06
CA LYS A 71 20.62 -15.45 33.78
C LYS A 71 21.98 -15.06 33.22
N GLU A 72 22.07 -14.82 31.92
CA GLU A 72 23.33 -14.51 31.24
C GLU A 72 23.75 -13.05 31.47
N PHE A 73 22.78 -12.13 31.54
CA PHE A 73 23.04 -10.68 31.65
C PHE A 73 22.67 -10.07 33.01
N GLY A 74 22.26 -10.87 34.00
CA GLY A 74 21.93 -10.38 35.35
C GLY A 74 20.69 -9.47 35.41
N LEU A 75 19.67 -9.76 34.59
CA LEU A 75 18.46 -8.93 34.41
C LEU A 75 17.27 -9.39 35.26
N GLU A 76 17.51 -10.00 36.42
CA GLU A 76 16.48 -10.59 37.29
C GLU A 76 15.45 -9.57 37.78
N HIS A 77 15.83 -8.31 37.89
CA HIS A 77 14.94 -7.22 38.28
C HIS A 77 13.85 -6.89 37.23
N TRP A 78 13.90 -7.46 36.02
CA TRP A 78 12.86 -7.30 34.98
C TRP A 78 11.69 -8.29 35.07
N VAL A 79 11.66 -9.16 36.09
CA VAL A 79 10.56 -10.12 36.34
C VAL A 79 9.20 -9.42 36.45
N PHE A 80 9.14 -8.14 36.86
CA PHE A 80 7.91 -7.35 36.92
C PHE A 80 7.13 -7.32 35.59
N LEU A 81 7.79 -7.52 34.44
CA LEU A 81 7.12 -7.58 33.14
C LEU A 81 6.14 -8.77 33.04
N GLU A 82 6.42 -9.88 33.72
CA GLU A 82 5.49 -11.01 33.76
C GLU A 82 4.19 -10.62 34.49
N GLU A 83 4.34 -9.95 35.64
CA GLU A 83 3.22 -9.42 36.42
C GLU A 83 2.45 -8.35 35.63
N PHE A 84 3.17 -7.47 34.93
CA PHE A 84 2.58 -6.48 34.03
C PHE A 84 1.75 -7.13 32.91
N ILE A 85 2.24 -8.21 32.30
CA ILE A 85 1.49 -8.94 31.26
C ILE A 85 0.22 -9.56 31.85
N ARG A 86 0.27 -10.11 33.07
CA ARG A 86 -0.91 -10.64 33.77
C ARG A 86 -1.92 -9.51 34.08
N LEU A 87 -1.44 -8.36 34.53
CA LEU A 87 -2.25 -7.16 34.74
C LEU A 87 -2.93 -6.70 33.44
N GLN A 88 -2.17 -6.63 32.34
CA GLN A 88 -2.70 -6.25 31.04
C GLN A 88 -3.80 -7.22 30.55
N LYS A 89 -3.63 -8.53 30.77
CA LYS A 89 -4.66 -9.54 30.46
C LYS A 89 -5.92 -9.37 31.31
N SER A 90 -5.79 -9.11 32.61
CA SER A 90 -6.95 -8.94 33.50
C SER A 90 -7.74 -7.66 33.17
N ILE A 91 -7.06 -6.56 32.86
CA ILE A 91 -7.69 -5.30 32.43
C ILE A 91 -8.40 -5.47 31.08
N LYS A 92 -7.79 -6.18 30.13
CA LYS A 92 -8.42 -6.48 28.83
C LYS A 92 -9.67 -7.36 29.00
N ALA A 93 -9.62 -8.39 29.85
CA ALA A 93 -10.76 -9.25 30.12
C ALA A 93 -11.95 -8.49 30.73
N LYS A 94 -11.69 -7.54 31.65
CA LYS A 94 -12.71 -6.65 32.22
C LYS A 94 -13.37 -5.74 31.18
N LYS A 95 -12.63 -5.30 30.15
CA LYS A 95 -13.14 -4.44 29.08
C LYS A 95 -13.97 -5.18 28.04
N THR A 96 -13.70 -6.46 27.79
CA THR A 96 -14.36 -7.22 26.72
C THR A 96 -15.63 -7.95 27.15
N GLY A 97 -15.93 -8.07 28.45
CA GLY A 97 -17.17 -8.71 28.93
C GLY A 97 -17.33 -10.18 28.51
N VAL A 98 -16.26 -10.84 28.07
CA VAL A 98 -16.29 -12.23 27.62
C VAL A 98 -16.05 -13.11 28.84
N SER A 99 -17.12 -13.73 29.33
CA SER A 99 -17.03 -14.94 30.15
C SER A 99 -16.47 -16.07 29.28
N ALA A 100 -15.47 -16.77 29.80
CA ALA A 100 -14.97 -18.00 29.21
C ALA A 100 -16.13 -19.01 29.11
N GLY A 101 -16.55 -19.35 27.90
CA GLY A 101 -17.75 -20.15 27.66
C GLY A 101 -17.66 -21.05 26.43
N LYS A 102 -17.65 -22.37 26.73
CA LYS A 102 -18.03 -23.55 25.93
C LYS A 102 -17.05 -24.06 24.86
N GLU A 103 -16.27 -25.05 25.27
CA GLU A 103 -15.72 -26.12 24.43
C GLU A 103 -16.85 -26.80 23.62
N GLY A 104 -16.68 -26.90 22.30
CA GLY A 104 -17.55 -27.71 21.44
C GLY A 104 -18.08 -27.06 20.15
N ALA A 105 -17.89 -25.76 19.92
CA ALA A 105 -18.23 -25.12 18.64
C ALA A 105 -16.95 -24.93 17.80
N LYS A 106 -16.95 -25.40 16.53
CA LYS A 106 -15.89 -25.12 15.54
C LYS A 106 -15.50 -23.64 15.64
N GLN A 107 -14.24 -23.35 15.94
CA GLN A 107 -13.72 -21.97 16.11
C GLN A 107 -14.03 -21.14 14.87
N LYS A 108 -15.16 -20.43 14.86
CA LYS A 108 -15.49 -19.47 13.81
C LYS A 108 -14.72 -18.18 14.11
N ILE A 109 -13.86 -17.78 13.19
CA ILE A 109 -13.12 -16.52 13.33
C ILE A 109 -14.10 -15.35 13.32
N THR A 110 -13.87 -14.37 14.20
CA THR A 110 -14.67 -13.16 14.28
C THR A 110 -14.29 -12.16 13.16
N PRO A 111 -15.26 -11.43 12.58
CA PRO A 111 -14.96 -10.39 11.60
C PRO A 111 -14.24 -9.19 12.23
N VAL A 112 -13.22 -8.65 11.55
CA VAL A 112 -12.40 -7.54 12.07
C VAL A 112 -12.66 -6.24 11.29
N TYR A 113 -13.24 -5.22 11.95
CA TYR A 113 -13.60 -3.95 11.31
C TYR A 113 -12.51 -2.85 11.41
N THR A 114 -11.36 -3.15 12.01
CA THR A 114 -10.32 -2.14 12.29
C THR A 114 -9.75 -1.50 11.05
N TYR A 115 -9.68 -2.22 9.92
CA TYR A 115 -9.16 -1.66 8.68
C TYR A 115 -10.07 -0.55 8.15
N ILE A 116 -11.41 -0.67 8.27
CA ILE A 116 -12.39 0.32 7.77
C ILE A 116 -12.54 1.52 8.73
N ALA A 117 -12.22 1.38 10.01
CA ALA A 117 -12.50 2.38 11.05
C ALA A 117 -12.03 3.83 10.75
N ASP A 118 -10.91 3.98 10.03
CA ASP A 118 -10.34 5.28 9.62
C ASP A 118 -10.53 5.53 8.11
N LEU A 119 -11.77 5.46 7.65
CA LEU A 119 -12.11 5.70 6.25
C LEU A 119 -11.96 7.20 5.91
N VAL A 120 -11.33 7.48 4.77
CA VAL A 120 -11.12 8.83 4.24
C VAL A 120 -11.80 8.90 2.89
N ALA A 121 -12.41 10.04 2.58
CA ALA A 121 -13.05 10.24 1.28
C ALA A 121 -12.04 10.12 0.13
N GLY A 122 -12.50 9.50 -0.96
CA GLY A 122 -11.69 9.12 -2.12
C GLY A 122 -10.97 7.78 -2.00
N ARG A 123 -11.10 7.06 -0.88
CA ARG A 123 -10.48 5.74 -0.69
C ARG A 123 -11.56 4.68 -0.60
N PRO A 124 -11.88 3.97 -1.70
CA PRO A 124 -12.99 3.02 -1.73
C PRO A 124 -12.80 1.88 -0.74
N VAL A 125 -13.90 1.49 -0.11
CA VAL A 125 -14.04 0.19 0.55
C VAL A 125 -14.35 -0.81 -0.55
N LEU A 126 -13.60 -1.90 -0.59
CA LEU A 126 -13.74 -2.92 -1.63
C LEU A 126 -14.57 -4.08 -1.12
N SER A 127 -14.45 -4.43 0.15
CA SER A 127 -15.22 -5.51 0.76
C SER A 127 -15.32 -5.29 2.26
N HIS A 128 -16.48 -5.57 2.85
CA HIS A 128 -16.65 -5.70 4.30
C HIS A 128 -16.05 -7.01 4.84
N PRO A 129 -15.79 -7.09 6.16
CA PRO A 129 -15.18 -8.26 6.76
C PRO A 129 -15.98 -9.54 6.51
N LEU A 130 -15.31 -10.59 6.00
CA LEU A 130 -15.92 -11.89 5.66
C LEU A 130 -17.16 -11.82 4.72
N ALA A 131 -17.35 -10.72 4.00
CA ALA A 131 -18.54 -10.53 3.16
C ALA A 131 -18.46 -11.36 1.88
N ASN A 132 -19.55 -12.07 1.55
CA ASN A 132 -19.66 -12.83 0.31
C ASN A 132 -19.52 -11.90 -0.91
N GLY A 133 -18.66 -12.28 -1.84
CA GLY A 133 -18.32 -11.45 -3.01
C GLY A 133 -17.06 -10.61 -2.83
N GLY A 134 -16.45 -10.61 -1.64
CA GLY A 134 -15.16 -9.99 -1.37
C GLY A 134 -14.01 -10.68 -2.10
N PHE A 135 -12.77 -10.31 -1.75
CA PHE A 135 -11.59 -10.99 -2.28
C PHE A 135 -11.50 -12.40 -1.69
N ARG A 136 -11.46 -13.42 -2.54
CA ARG A 136 -11.29 -14.81 -2.11
C ARG A 136 -9.84 -15.05 -1.72
N LEU A 137 -9.59 -15.59 -0.53
CA LEU A 137 -8.25 -15.95 -0.11
C LEU A 137 -7.72 -17.13 -0.94
N ARG A 138 -6.54 -16.95 -1.52
CA ARG A 138 -5.73 -18.01 -2.10
C ARG A 138 -4.33 -17.98 -1.50
N TYR A 139 -3.85 -19.11 -1.02
CA TYR A 139 -2.47 -19.22 -0.53
C TYR A 139 -1.51 -19.33 -1.71
N GLY A 140 -0.53 -18.43 -1.75
CA GLY A 140 0.55 -18.49 -2.71
C GLY A 140 1.42 -17.24 -2.67
N ARG A 141 2.55 -17.33 -3.36
CA ARG A 141 3.47 -16.24 -3.62
C ARG A 141 3.79 -16.23 -5.11
N CYS A 142 3.67 -15.07 -5.75
CA CYS A 142 4.21 -14.87 -7.08
C CYS A 142 5.59 -14.22 -7.00
N ARG A 143 6.29 -14.15 -8.13
CA ARG A 143 7.65 -13.56 -8.15
C ARG A 143 7.72 -12.09 -7.73
N VAL A 144 6.60 -11.35 -7.80
CA VAL A 144 6.45 -9.92 -7.44
C VAL A 144 5.59 -9.68 -6.18
N SER A 145 5.30 -10.73 -5.40
CA SER A 145 4.57 -10.63 -4.14
C SER A 145 5.32 -11.29 -2.98
N GLY A 146 4.74 -11.24 -1.78
CA GLY A 146 5.34 -11.69 -0.53
C GLY A 146 5.94 -10.55 0.28
N TYR A 147 6.36 -10.87 1.51
CA TYR A 147 6.93 -9.90 2.46
C TYR A 147 5.98 -8.70 2.71
N SER A 148 4.72 -9.01 3.05
CA SER A 148 3.59 -8.08 3.15
C SER A 148 3.05 -7.52 1.83
N SER A 149 3.54 -7.94 0.67
CA SER A 149 2.89 -7.68 -0.62
C SER A 149 1.94 -8.80 -1.03
N ALA A 150 0.78 -8.46 -1.58
CA ALA A 150 -0.21 -9.41 -2.08
C ALA A 150 -0.34 -9.33 -3.61
N GLY A 151 -0.76 -10.44 -4.23
CA GLY A 151 -1.05 -10.51 -5.67
C GLY A 151 -2.54 -10.33 -5.95
N LEU A 152 -2.87 -9.58 -7.00
CA LEU A 152 -4.24 -9.39 -7.48
C LEU A 152 -4.29 -9.58 -9.01
N ASN A 153 -5.40 -10.11 -9.53
CA ASN A 153 -5.60 -10.23 -10.96
C ASN A 153 -5.73 -8.83 -11.62
N PRO A 154 -4.96 -8.53 -12.70
CA PRO A 154 -5.08 -7.28 -13.45
C PRO A 154 -6.51 -6.93 -13.89
N ALA A 155 -7.34 -7.91 -14.22
CA ALA A 155 -8.75 -7.73 -14.56
C ALA A 155 -9.54 -7.09 -13.40
N ALA A 156 -9.28 -7.49 -12.15
CA ALA A 156 -9.90 -6.89 -10.97
C ALA A 156 -9.51 -5.42 -10.81
N MET A 157 -8.24 -5.08 -11.06
CA MET A 157 -7.76 -3.69 -11.00
C MET A 157 -8.51 -2.78 -11.98
N VAL A 158 -8.77 -3.28 -13.20
CA VAL A 158 -9.51 -2.55 -14.25
C VAL A 158 -10.98 -2.41 -13.90
N VAL A 159 -11.64 -3.50 -13.48
CA VAL A 159 -13.07 -3.51 -13.13
C VAL A 159 -13.38 -2.61 -11.92
N LEU A 160 -12.41 -2.43 -11.02
CA LEU A 160 -12.48 -1.49 -9.89
C LEU A 160 -12.27 -0.03 -10.30
N ASN A 161 -12.71 0.35 -11.51
CA ASN A 161 -12.54 1.69 -12.10
C ASN A 161 -11.09 2.21 -11.99
N GLU A 162 -10.10 1.31 -12.12
CA GLU A 162 -8.67 1.63 -12.03
C GLU A 162 -8.24 2.28 -10.71
N TYR A 163 -9.01 2.17 -9.61
CA TYR A 163 -8.62 2.72 -8.30
C TYR A 163 -7.44 1.99 -7.68
N ILE A 164 -7.26 0.71 -8.00
CA ILE A 164 -6.18 -0.12 -7.47
C ILE A 164 -5.12 -0.26 -8.56
N GLY A 165 -4.01 0.44 -8.39
CA GLY A 165 -2.83 0.30 -9.24
C GLY A 165 -1.72 -0.52 -8.58
N ILE A 166 -0.73 -0.92 -9.37
CA ILE A 166 0.49 -1.57 -8.87
C ILE A 166 1.21 -0.63 -7.89
N GLY A 167 1.47 -1.11 -6.68
CA GLY A 167 2.01 -0.29 -5.60
C GLY A 167 0.94 0.38 -4.72
N THR A 168 -0.35 0.23 -5.03
CA THR A 168 -1.41 0.71 -4.12
C THR A 168 -1.41 -0.14 -2.85
N GLN A 169 -1.40 0.51 -1.70
CA GLN A 169 -1.57 -0.15 -0.41
C GLN A 169 -3.06 -0.49 -0.23
N LEU A 170 -3.39 -1.74 0.02
CA LEU A 170 -4.69 -2.13 0.57
C LEU A 170 -4.56 -2.28 2.08
N LYS A 171 -5.52 -1.73 2.83
CA LYS A 171 -5.70 -2.12 4.23
C LYS A 171 -6.62 -3.32 4.25
N VAL A 172 -6.13 -4.42 4.81
CA VAL A 172 -6.80 -5.71 4.77
C VAL A 172 -7.21 -6.15 6.16
N GLU A 173 -8.20 -7.03 6.20
CA GLU A 173 -8.69 -7.62 7.43
C GLU A 173 -7.67 -8.58 8.07
N ARG A 174 -7.03 -9.38 7.22
CA ARG A 174 -6.10 -10.47 7.55
C ARG A 174 -5.28 -10.82 6.28
N PRO A 175 -4.12 -11.49 6.39
CA PRO A 175 -3.40 -11.85 7.63
C PRO A 175 -2.76 -10.64 8.33
N GLY A 176 -2.50 -9.55 7.60
CA GLY A 176 -1.89 -8.31 8.10
C GLY A 176 -2.84 -7.13 8.21
N LYS A 177 -2.28 -5.97 8.60
CA LYS A 177 -3.03 -4.69 8.64
C LYS A 177 -3.11 -4.02 7.27
N ALA A 178 -2.10 -4.25 6.44
CA ALA A 178 -1.98 -3.69 5.11
C ALA A 178 -1.13 -4.61 4.25
N ALA A 179 -1.31 -4.49 2.94
CA ALA A 179 -0.50 -5.14 1.93
C ALA A 179 -0.37 -4.26 0.69
N THR A 180 0.82 -4.18 0.10
CA THR A 180 0.99 -3.53 -1.21
C THR A 180 0.62 -4.49 -2.34
N ILE A 181 -0.12 -4.01 -3.34
CA ILE A 181 -0.63 -4.84 -4.42
C ILE A 181 0.34 -4.92 -5.61
N SER A 182 0.47 -6.15 -6.11
CA SER A 182 1.20 -6.54 -7.32
C SER A 182 0.29 -7.33 -8.28
N ALA A 183 0.73 -7.53 -9.51
CA ALA A 183 -0.03 -8.26 -10.54
C ALA A 183 0.22 -9.77 -10.47
N CYS A 184 -0.86 -10.55 -10.51
CA CYS A 184 -0.84 -12.00 -10.69
C CYS A 184 -2.00 -12.41 -11.59
N ASP A 185 -1.74 -12.75 -12.84
CA ASP A 185 -2.75 -13.07 -13.85
C ASP A 185 -3.17 -14.55 -13.88
N THR A 186 -2.47 -15.42 -13.14
CA THR A 186 -2.80 -16.85 -13.03
C THR A 186 -3.91 -17.16 -12.02
N ILE A 187 -4.33 -16.19 -11.20
CA ILE A 187 -5.41 -16.36 -10.22
C ILE A 187 -6.77 -15.94 -10.80
N ASP A 188 -7.87 -16.41 -10.21
CA ASP A 188 -9.21 -16.14 -10.75
C ASP A 188 -9.52 -14.64 -10.69
N GLY A 189 -10.00 -14.09 -11.80
CA GLY A 189 -10.41 -12.69 -11.88
C GLY A 189 -11.83 -12.44 -11.36
N PRO A 190 -12.35 -11.20 -11.49
CA PRO A 190 -13.67 -10.85 -10.99
C PRO A 190 -14.79 -11.52 -11.79
N ILE A 191 -15.92 -11.76 -11.13
CA ILE A 191 -17.18 -12.16 -11.76
C ILE A 191 -18.12 -10.96 -11.73
N VAL A 192 -18.56 -10.55 -12.91
CA VAL A 192 -19.35 -9.33 -13.11
C VAL A 192 -20.67 -9.64 -13.79
N ARG A 193 -21.69 -8.84 -13.48
CA ARG A 193 -22.93 -8.74 -14.23
C ARG A 193 -22.89 -7.48 -15.08
N LEU A 194 -23.11 -7.64 -16.38
CA LEU A 194 -23.23 -6.54 -17.33
C LEU A 194 -24.64 -5.92 -17.30
N LYS A 195 -24.80 -4.74 -17.90
CA LYS A 195 -26.08 -4.01 -17.99
C LYS A 195 -27.17 -4.76 -18.76
N ASP A 196 -26.80 -5.63 -19.70
CA ASP A 196 -27.72 -6.54 -20.41
C ASP A 196 -28.17 -7.73 -19.55
N GLY A 197 -27.64 -7.87 -18.34
CA GLY A 197 -27.89 -8.96 -17.41
C GLY A 197 -26.99 -10.18 -17.60
N THR A 198 -26.08 -10.20 -18.58
CA THR A 198 -25.11 -11.28 -18.80
C THR A 198 -24.11 -11.33 -17.64
N VAL A 199 -23.77 -12.54 -17.17
CA VAL A 199 -22.75 -12.77 -16.13
C VAL A 199 -21.52 -13.41 -16.75
N LEU A 200 -20.35 -12.82 -16.51
CA LEU A 200 -19.06 -13.25 -17.05
C LEU A 200 -18.01 -13.29 -15.93
N GLN A 201 -17.10 -14.27 -16.03
CA GLN A 201 -15.84 -14.25 -15.30
C GLN A 201 -14.79 -13.63 -16.22
N LEU A 202 -14.07 -12.62 -15.74
CA LEU A 202 -13.07 -11.89 -16.49
C LEU A 202 -11.69 -12.26 -15.97
N ASP A 203 -10.98 -13.14 -16.67
CA ASP A 203 -9.65 -13.61 -16.22
C ASP A 203 -8.50 -12.79 -16.85
N SER A 204 -8.74 -12.08 -17.97
CA SER A 204 -7.73 -11.30 -18.69
C SER A 204 -7.94 -9.79 -18.60
N GLU A 205 -6.84 -9.03 -18.64
CA GLU A 205 -6.87 -7.55 -18.65
C GLU A 205 -7.63 -7.01 -19.88
N GLU A 206 -7.44 -7.61 -21.04
CA GLU A 206 -8.06 -7.17 -22.29
C GLU A 206 -9.59 -7.31 -22.28
N GLU A 207 -10.10 -8.43 -21.77
CA GLU A 207 -11.54 -8.65 -21.61
C GLU A 207 -12.11 -7.68 -20.58
N ALA A 208 -11.40 -7.47 -19.47
CA ALA A 208 -11.82 -6.51 -18.45
C ALA A 208 -11.93 -5.08 -18.99
N ARG A 209 -10.97 -4.63 -19.80
CA ARG A 209 -11.02 -3.28 -20.42
C ARG A 209 -12.20 -3.11 -21.38
N LYS A 210 -12.58 -4.15 -22.11
CA LYS A 210 -13.76 -4.15 -23.00
C LYS A 210 -15.07 -4.13 -22.19
N ALA A 211 -15.13 -4.91 -21.12
CA ALA A 211 -16.34 -5.07 -20.30
C ALA A 211 -16.56 -3.94 -19.28
N ALA A 212 -15.52 -3.26 -18.81
CA ALA A 212 -15.57 -2.34 -17.66
C ALA A 212 -16.68 -1.28 -17.71
N LYS A 213 -16.98 -0.73 -18.90
CA LYS A 213 -18.04 0.29 -19.08
C LYS A 213 -19.45 -0.27 -18.98
N GLU A 214 -19.61 -1.56 -19.24
CA GLU A 214 -20.88 -2.27 -19.25
C GLU A 214 -21.15 -2.99 -17.93
N VAL A 215 -20.22 -2.98 -16.96
CA VAL A 215 -20.41 -3.59 -15.64
C VAL A 215 -21.50 -2.84 -14.86
N ALA A 216 -22.54 -3.58 -14.47
CA ALA A 216 -23.64 -3.11 -13.63
C ALA A 216 -23.46 -3.51 -12.16
N GLU A 217 -22.97 -4.72 -11.88
CA GLU A 217 -22.69 -5.21 -10.53
C GLU A 217 -21.45 -6.12 -10.55
N ILE A 218 -20.60 -5.98 -9.54
CA ILE A 218 -19.45 -6.84 -9.29
C ILE A 218 -19.88 -7.86 -8.24
N LEU A 219 -20.10 -9.10 -8.67
CA LEU A 219 -20.62 -10.18 -7.84
C LEU A 219 -19.52 -10.78 -6.96
N TYR A 220 -18.33 -10.93 -7.53
CA TYR A 220 -17.11 -11.39 -6.87
C TYR A 220 -15.92 -10.58 -7.35
N LEU A 221 -15.07 -10.13 -6.43
CA LEU A 221 -13.85 -9.38 -6.77
C LEU A 221 -12.73 -10.25 -7.36
N GLY A 222 -12.85 -11.57 -7.24
CA GLY A 222 -11.81 -12.52 -7.63
C GLY A 222 -10.88 -12.89 -6.46
N ASP A 223 -9.74 -13.44 -6.79
CA ASP A 223 -8.74 -13.92 -5.82
C ASP A 223 -7.84 -12.79 -5.32
N ILE A 224 -7.41 -12.91 -4.06
CA ILE A 224 -6.25 -12.21 -3.52
C ILE A 224 -5.24 -13.23 -3.02
N LEU A 225 -4.00 -13.08 -3.50
CA LEU A 225 -2.92 -14.01 -3.24
C LEU A 225 -2.10 -13.55 -2.03
N PHE A 226 -2.14 -14.33 -0.95
CA PHE A 226 -1.32 -14.12 0.24
C PHE A 226 -0.37 -15.29 0.47
N ASN A 227 0.88 -14.98 0.78
CA ASN A 227 1.90 -15.99 1.03
C ASN A 227 1.76 -16.58 2.44
N TYR A 228 2.23 -17.81 2.63
CA TYR A 228 2.15 -18.49 3.93
C TYR A 228 2.93 -17.74 5.01
N GLY A 229 4.10 -17.19 4.66
CA GLY A 229 4.94 -16.44 5.59
C GLY A 229 4.24 -15.28 6.28
N ASP A 230 3.28 -14.64 5.60
CA ASP A 230 2.50 -13.54 6.15
C ASP A 230 1.57 -13.96 7.31
N PHE A 231 1.08 -15.21 7.29
CA PHE A 231 0.30 -15.80 8.39
C PHE A 231 1.22 -16.26 9.53
N TYR A 232 2.33 -16.91 9.18
CA TYR A 232 3.33 -17.39 10.13
C TYR A 232 3.89 -16.25 10.98
N ASN A 233 4.37 -15.18 10.34
CA ASN A 233 4.98 -14.03 11.01
C ASN A 233 4.03 -13.34 11.99
N ARG A 234 2.75 -13.23 11.61
CA ARG A 234 1.73 -12.51 12.41
C ARG A 234 1.08 -13.40 13.46
N ALA A 235 1.52 -14.65 13.57
CA ALA A 235 0.90 -15.68 14.40
C ALA A 235 -0.63 -15.75 14.21
N HIS A 236 -1.08 -15.49 12.98
CA HIS A 236 -2.50 -15.59 12.63
C HIS A 236 -2.81 -17.06 12.36
N PRO A 237 -3.93 -17.62 12.86
CA PRO A 237 -4.33 -18.98 12.50
C PRO A 237 -4.54 -19.07 10.98
N LEU A 238 -4.23 -20.22 10.40
CA LEU A 238 -4.60 -20.47 9.02
C LEU A 238 -6.12 -20.45 8.91
N VAL A 239 -6.61 -20.02 7.76
CA VAL A 239 -8.05 -19.97 7.47
C VAL A 239 -8.33 -20.74 6.19
N PRO A 240 -9.52 -21.35 6.03
CA PRO A 240 -9.86 -22.10 4.84
C PRO A 240 -9.65 -21.27 3.57
N ALA A 241 -8.78 -21.73 2.68
CA ALA A 241 -8.66 -21.17 1.34
C ALA A 241 -9.83 -21.63 0.47
N GLY A 242 -10.19 -20.83 -0.53
CA GLY A 242 -11.12 -21.28 -1.56
C GLY A 242 -10.52 -22.44 -2.35
N TYR A 243 -11.34 -23.44 -2.71
CA TYR A 243 -10.86 -24.56 -3.50
C TYR A 243 -10.28 -24.08 -4.85
N CYS A 244 -9.02 -24.45 -5.12
CA CYS A 244 -8.18 -23.90 -6.18
C CYS A 244 -7.41 -25.01 -6.92
N PRO A 245 -6.99 -24.77 -8.19
CA PRO A 245 -6.39 -25.81 -9.04
C PRO A 245 -5.16 -26.52 -8.46
N GLU A 246 -4.33 -25.81 -7.71
CA GLU A 246 -3.12 -26.32 -7.05
C GLU A 246 -3.48 -27.35 -5.98
N TRP A 247 -4.51 -27.04 -5.18
CA TRP A 247 -5.00 -27.98 -4.17
C TRP A 247 -5.62 -29.21 -4.85
N TRP A 248 -6.39 -29.02 -5.92
CA TRP A 248 -6.93 -30.13 -6.71
C TRP A 248 -5.82 -31.02 -7.28
N ALA A 249 -4.75 -30.44 -7.84
CA ALA A 249 -3.64 -31.20 -8.39
C ALA A 249 -2.92 -32.02 -7.33
N LEU A 250 -2.73 -31.48 -6.11
CA LEU A 250 -2.16 -32.20 -4.98
C LEU A 250 -3.05 -33.37 -4.52
N GLU A 251 -4.37 -33.20 -4.51
CA GLU A 251 -5.30 -34.29 -4.20
C GLU A 251 -5.28 -35.38 -5.27
N MET A 252 -5.17 -35.01 -6.55
CA MET A 252 -5.03 -35.98 -7.64
C MET A 252 -3.70 -36.73 -7.58
N LYS A 253 -2.59 -36.04 -7.31
CA LYS A 253 -1.26 -36.66 -7.11
C LYS A 253 -1.26 -37.65 -5.94
N LYS A 254 -2.09 -37.43 -4.91
CA LYS A 254 -2.25 -38.35 -3.77
C LYS A 254 -3.01 -39.64 -4.15
N GLU A 255 -3.94 -39.55 -5.09
CA GLU A 255 -4.78 -40.68 -5.50
C GLU A 255 -4.08 -41.60 -6.52
N GLY A 256 -3.27 -41.05 -7.42
CA GLY A 256 -2.45 -41.87 -8.33
C GLY A 256 -1.79 -41.08 -9.47
N ASP A 257 -1.02 -41.80 -10.28
CA ASP A 257 -0.34 -41.25 -11.45
C ASP A 257 -1.31 -40.94 -12.62
N SER A 258 -0.91 -40.05 -13.53
CA SER A 258 -1.73 -39.59 -14.66
C SER A 258 -2.27 -40.75 -15.51
N ALA A 259 -1.46 -41.78 -15.76
CA ALA A 259 -1.85 -42.95 -16.55
C ALA A 259 -2.97 -43.76 -15.87
N THR A 260 -2.87 -43.98 -14.56
CA THR A 260 -3.88 -44.70 -13.77
C THR A 260 -5.19 -43.93 -13.72
N LEU A 261 -5.12 -42.62 -13.47
CA LEU A 261 -6.29 -41.75 -13.42
C LEU A 261 -6.97 -41.63 -14.78
N ALA A 262 -6.20 -41.56 -15.87
CA ALA A 262 -6.71 -41.52 -17.23
C ALA A 262 -7.45 -42.81 -17.60
N LEU A 263 -6.91 -43.98 -17.22
CA LEU A 263 -7.55 -45.28 -17.44
C LEU A 263 -8.87 -45.40 -16.66
N LEU A 264 -8.88 -45.03 -15.37
CA LEU A 264 -10.06 -45.08 -14.51
C LEU A 264 -11.20 -44.17 -14.99
N SER A 265 -10.85 -43.02 -15.56
CA SER A 265 -11.81 -42.00 -15.99
C SER A 265 -12.13 -42.05 -17.50
N ASN A 266 -11.51 -42.96 -18.25
CA ASN A 266 -11.61 -43.05 -19.71
C ASN A 266 -11.32 -41.71 -20.41
N CYS A 267 -10.28 -41.00 -19.93
CA CYS A 267 -9.86 -39.69 -20.43
C CYS A 267 -8.48 -39.74 -21.09
N PRO A 268 -8.14 -38.81 -21.99
CA PRO A 268 -6.80 -38.73 -22.56
C PRO A 268 -5.75 -38.45 -21.48
N GLU A 269 -4.73 -39.30 -21.37
CA GLU A 269 -3.65 -39.16 -20.38
C GLU A 269 -2.98 -37.79 -20.43
N GLU A 270 -2.70 -37.29 -21.63
CA GLU A 270 -2.06 -35.99 -21.83
C GLU A 270 -2.89 -34.82 -21.27
N GLU A 271 -4.22 -34.93 -21.28
CA GLU A 271 -5.12 -33.92 -20.71
C GLU A 271 -5.06 -33.91 -19.18
N VAL A 272 -4.96 -35.09 -18.56
CA VAL A 272 -4.85 -35.25 -17.10
C VAL A 272 -3.45 -34.83 -16.62
N ARG A 273 -2.41 -35.28 -17.31
CA ARG A 273 -1.00 -35.01 -17.00
C ARG A 273 -0.72 -33.51 -16.98
N LYS A 274 -1.12 -32.77 -18.04
CA LYS A 274 -0.93 -31.31 -18.08
C LYS A 274 -1.69 -30.57 -16.99
N ALA A 275 -2.90 -30.99 -16.65
CA ALA A 275 -3.67 -30.38 -15.57
C ALA A 275 -3.05 -30.60 -14.18
N MET A 276 -2.30 -31.70 -13.98
CA MET A 276 -1.62 -32.00 -12.72
C MET A 276 -0.23 -31.35 -12.62
N GLU A 277 0.50 -31.25 -13.73
CA GLU A 277 1.83 -30.65 -13.79
C GLU A 277 1.79 -29.11 -13.84
N ASP A 278 0.82 -28.53 -14.57
CA ASP A 278 0.64 -27.08 -14.71
C ASP A 278 -0.84 -26.69 -14.41
N PRO A 279 -1.26 -26.78 -13.14
CA PRO A 279 -2.65 -26.52 -12.74
C PRO A 279 -3.06 -25.04 -12.89
N LEU A 280 -2.11 -24.13 -13.01
CA LEU A 280 -2.38 -22.69 -13.09
C LEU A 280 -2.84 -22.27 -14.49
N HIS A 281 -2.24 -22.83 -15.55
CA HIS A 281 -2.55 -22.46 -16.93
C HIS A 281 -3.44 -23.49 -17.63
N THR A 282 -3.39 -24.77 -17.20
CA THR A 282 -4.13 -25.84 -17.86
C THR A 282 -5.32 -26.32 -17.04
N ARG A 283 -6.50 -26.34 -17.67
CA ARG A 283 -7.75 -26.84 -17.08
C ARG A 283 -8.23 -28.06 -17.89
N PRO A 284 -8.55 -29.21 -17.27
CA PRO A 284 -9.16 -30.33 -17.98
C PRO A 284 -10.54 -29.93 -18.48
N LYS A 285 -11.04 -30.53 -19.55
CA LYS A 285 -12.40 -30.25 -20.04
C LYS A 285 -13.44 -30.69 -19.01
N ALA A 286 -14.58 -30.02 -18.98
CA ALA A 286 -15.68 -30.32 -18.05
C ALA A 286 -16.07 -31.80 -18.02
N ALA A 287 -16.10 -32.48 -19.18
CA ALA A 287 -16.41 -33.91 -19.24
C ALA A 287 -15.35 -34.77 -18.55
N ALA A 288 -14.07 -34.47 -18.76
CA ALA A 288 -12.96 -35.18 -18.13
C ALA A 288 -12.94 -34.92 -16.62
N ALA A 289 -13.13 -33.67 -16.19
CA ALA A 289 -13.18 -33.30 -14.77
C ALA A 289 -14.31 -34.03 -14.01
N ILE A 290 -15.50 -34.15 -14.62
CA ILE A 290 -16.64 -34.88 -14.05
C ILE A 290 -16.36 -36.38 -14.00
N ALA A 291 -15.82 -36.96 -15.07
CA ALA A 291 -15.48 -38.38 -15.14
C ALA A 291 -14.42 -38.76 -14.09
N LEU A 292 -13.38 -37.95 -13.97
CA LEU A 292 -12.34 -38.09 -12.94
C LEU A 292 -12.96 -38.08 -11.54
N ALA A 293 -13.68 -37.01 -11.17
CA ALA A 293 -14.25 -36.87 -9.83
C ALA A 293 -15.17 -38.05 -9.43
N ARG A 294 -15.89 -38.64 -10.38
CA ARG A 294 -16.73 -39.83 -10.14
C ARG A 294 -15.92 -41.11 -9.99
N ALA A 295 -14.92 -41.32 -10.85
CA ALA A 295 -14.12 -42.54 -10.86
C ALA A 295 -13.22 -42.65 -9.63
N THR A 296 -12.62 -41.53 -9.21
CA THR A 296 -11.60 -41.48 -8.15
C THR A 296 -12.17 -41.05 -6.80
N LYS A 297 -13.45 -40.66 -6.73
CA LYS A 297 -14.09 -40.07 -5.54
C LYS A 297 -13.38 -38.82 -5.00
N THR A 298 -12.54 -38.17 -5.80
CA THR A 298 -11.92 -36.89 -5.46
C THR A 298 -12.89 -35.73 -5.77
N PRO A 299 -12.62 -34.51 -5.27
CA PRO A 299 -13.50 -33.39 -5.56
C PRO A 299 -13.53 -33.00 -7.05
N LEU A 300 -14.66 -32.43 -7.47
CA LEU A 300 -14.80 -31.82 -8.79
C LEU A 300 -13.82 -30.65 -8.95
N HIS A 301 -13.18 -30.57 -10.12
CA HIS A 301 -12.19 -29.54 -10.43
C HIS A 301 -12.74 -28.11 -10.20
N PRO A 302 -11.99 -27.20 -9.55
CA PRO A 302 -12.47 -25.90 -9.08
C PRO A 302 -12.96 -24.95 -10.18
N ALA A 303 -12.46 -25.08 -11.42
CA ALA A 303 -12.98 -24.35 -12.58
C ALA A 303 -14.47 -24.65 -12.88
N TYR A 304 -14.97 -25.80 -12.44
CA TYR A 304 -16.35 -26.26 -12.64
C TYR A 304 -17.16 -26.35 -11.35
N THR A 305 -16.55 -25.97 -10.23
CA THR A 305 -17.23 -25.76 -8.95
C THR A 305 -17.72 -24.32 -8.87
N TYR A 306 -18.87 -24.09 -8.23
CA TYR A 306 -19.48 -22.76 -8.06
C TYR A 306 -19.63 -22.42 -6.58
N PHE A 307 -20.06 -21.20 -6.26
CA PHE A 307 -20.13 -20.69 -4.89
C PHE A 307 -21.35 -21.19 -4.09
N TRP A 308 -21.55 -22.51 -4.07
CA TRP A 308 -22.71 -23.17 -3.46
C TRP A 308 -22.89 -22.86 -1.97
N ASN A 309 -21.79 -22.72 -1.22
CA ASN A 309 -21.83 -22.42 0.21
C ASN A 309 -22.28 -20.98 0.53
N THR A 310 -22.41 -20.12 -0.49
CA THR A 310 -22.92 -18.75 -0.30
C THR A 310 -24.44 -18.66 -0.37
N LEU A 311 -25.12 -19.70 -0.86
CA LEU A 311 -26.58 -19.77 -0.90
C LEU A 311 -27.16 -20.21 0.44
N LYS A 312 -28.32 -19.65 0.76
CA LYS A 312 -29.17 -20.14 1.84
C LYS A 312 -29.88 -21.42 1.41
N ARG A 313 -30.24 -22.28 2.37
CA ARG A 313 -30.99 -23.52 2.09
C ARG A 313 -32.31 -23.27 1.37
N SER A 314 -33.01 -22.19 1.72
CA SER A 314 -34.26 -21.79 1.04
C SER A 314 -34.06 -21.42 -0.43
N GLU A 315 -32.91 -20.82 -0.78
CA GLU A 315 -32.57 -20.45 -2.15
C GLU A 315 -32.23 -21.69 -2.99
N LEU A 316 -31.49 -22.65 -2.41
CA LEU A 316 -31.22 -23.92 -3.06
C LEU A 316 -32.51 -24.72 -3.30
N ALA A 317 -33.42 -24.79 -2.33
CA ALA A 317 -34.69 -25.47 -2.49
C ALA A 317 -35.52 -24.88 -3.64
N ARG A 318 -35.52 -23.56 -3.81
CA ARG A 318 -36.16 -22.88 -4.96
C ARG A 318 -35.50 -23.24 -6.28
N LEU A 319 -34.17 -23.31 -6.32
CA LEU A 319 -33.44 -23.75 -7.52
C LEU A 319 -33.85 -25.18 -7.90
N LEU A 320 -33.88 -26.10 -6.93
CA LEU A 320 -34.29 -27.49 -7.15
C LEU A 320 -35.76 -27.62 -7.58
N ALA A 321 -36.66 -26.81 -7.02
CA ALA A 321 -38.07 -26.75 -7.44
C ALA A 321 -38.24 -26.25 -8.89
N SER A 322 -37.30 -25.44 -9.39
CA SER A 322 -37.33 -24.91 -10.76
C SER A 322 -36.73 -25.84 -11.81
N LEU A 323 -36.07 -26.93 -11.41
CA LEU A 323 -35.41 -27.88 -12.31
C LEU A 323 -36.31 -28.43 -13.43
N PRO A 324 -37.60 -28.75 -13.21
CA PRO A 324 -38.47 -29.24 -14.28
C PRO A 324 -38.67 -28.23 -15.43
N LYS A 325 -38.40 -26.93 -15.18
CA LYS A 325 -38.50 -25.87 -16.20
C LYS A 325 -37.22 -25.71 -17.03
N VAL A 326 -36.14 -26.41 -16.68
CA VAL A 326 -34.84 -26.31 -17.35
C VAL A 326 -34.86 -27.15 -18.63
N LYS A 327 -34.68 -26.49 -19.77
CA LYS A 327 -34.56 -27.17 -21.06
C LYS A 327 -33.09 -27.50 -21.33
N ILE A 328 -32.77 -28.79 -21.41
CA ILE A 328 -31.41 -29.26 -21.70
C ILE A 328 -31.34 -29.64 -23.18
N ILE A 329 -30.42 -29.01 -23.90
CA ILE A 329 -30.13 -29.34 -25.29
C ILE A 329 -28.92 -30.27 -25.28
N SER A 330 -29.12 -31.49 -25.78
CA SER A 330 -28.07 -32.51 -25.89
C SER A 330 -28.00 -33.04 -27.32
N GLU A 331 -26.79 -33.38 -27.75
CA GLU A 331 -26.50 -33.98 -29.06
C GLU A 331 -25.62 -35.21 -28.82
N GLU A 332 -25.99 -36.39 -29.35
CA GLU A 332 -25.33 -37.67 -29.07
C GLU A 332 -25.15 -37.98 -27.56
N GLY A 333 -26.14 -37.62 -26.73
CA GLY A 333 -26.07 -37.80 -25.27
C GLY A 333 -25.12 -36.83 -24.55
N LYS A 334 -24.53 -35.86 -25.26
CA LYS A 334 -23.63 -34.85 -24.70
C LYS A 334 -24.40 -33.54 -24.49
N ILE A 335 -24.45 -33.05 -23.25
CA ILE A 335 -25.07 -31.75 -22.94
C ILE A 335 -24.27 -30.62 -23.62
N LEU A 336 -24.97 -29.78 -24.40
CA LEU A 336 -24.39 -28.66 -25.12
C LEU A 336 -24.82 -27.31 -24.53
N ARG A 337 -26.08 -27.18 -24.11
CA ARG A 337 -26.63 -25.96 -23.50
C ARG A 337 -27.72 -26.31 -22.51
N ALA A 338 -27.89 -25.46 -21.50
CA ALA A 338 -29.04 -25.49 -20.60
C ALA A 338 -29.71 -24.12 -20.64
N THR A 339 -31.03 -24.13 -20.78
CA THR A 339 -31.86 -22.92 -20.86
C THR A 339 -32.83 -22.89 -19.70
N LEU A 340 -32.80 -21.80 -18.93
CA LEU A 340 -33.67 -21.56 -17.79
C LEU A 340 -34.58 -20.36 -18.08
N PRO A 341 -35.82 -20.32 -17.55
CA PRO A 341 -36.65 -19.12 -17.63
C PRO A 341 -35.99 -17.96 -16.87
N ASN A 342 -36.07 -16.76 -17.42
CA ASN A 342 -35.57 -15.53 -16.79
C ASN A 342 -36.51 -15.04 -15.68
N ASP A 343 -36.63 -15.83 -14.62
CA ASP A 343 -37.27 -15.44 -13.37
C ASP A 343 -36.29 -14.61 -12.52
N LYS A 344 -36.77 -13.55 -11.87
CA LYS A 344 -35.90 -12.65 -11.06
C LYS A 344 -35.20 -13.38 -9.92
N ASP A 345 -35.87 -14.30 -9.24
CA ASP A 345 -35.31 -15.04 -8.11
C ASP A 345 -34.26 -16.05 -8.62
N LEU A 346 -34.59 -16.80 -9.68
CA LEU A 346 -33.65 -17.76 -10.28
C LEU A 346 -32.42 -17.08 -10.87
N LYS A 347 -32.63 -15.95 -11.54
CA LYS A 347 -31.54 -15.12 -12.04
C LYS A 347 -30.62 -14.71 -10.90
N ARG A 348 -31.18 -14.20 -9.78
CA ARG A 348 -30.38 -13.82 -8.62
C ARG A 348 -29.63 -15.02 -8.04
N ILE A 349 -30.24 -16.20 -7.95
CA ILE A 349 -29.55 -17.40 -7.47
C ILE A 349 -28.34 -17.76 -8.35
N LEU A 350 -28.49 -17.72 -9.69
CA LEU A 350 -27.38 -17.97 -10.61
C LEU A 350 -26.27 -16.91 -10.51
N GLU A 351 -26.64 -15.64 -10.31
CA GLU A 351 -25.69 -14.55 -10.03
C GLU A 351 -24.93 -14.81 -8.72
N LEU A 352 -25.64 -15.19 -7.64
CA LEU A 352 -25.04 -15.48 -6.35
C LEU A 352 -24.11 -16.70 -6.41
N LEU A 353 -24.40 -17.70 -7.24
CA LEU A 353 -23.51 -18.84 -7.48
C LEU A 353 -22.28 -18.48 -8.32
N GLY A 354 -22.27 -17.32 -8.98
CA GLY A 354 -21.22 -16.91 -9.90
C GLY A 354 -21.18 -17.73 -11.18
N ILE A 355 -22.33 -18.23 -11.65
CA ILE A 355 -22.41 -19.07 -12.86
C ILE A 355 -22.44 -18.18 -14.11
N PRO A 356 -21.46 -18.28 -15.03
CA PRO A 356 -21.47 -17.49 -16.27
C PRO A 356 -22.67 -17.87 -17.15
N HIS A 357 -23.49 -16.88 -17.51
CA HIS A 357 -24.72 -17.08 -18.28
C HIS A 357 -25.08 -15.85 -19.11
N THR A 358 -25.71 -16.08 -20.26
CA THR A 358 -26.18 -15.02 -21.18
C THR A 358 -27.69 -14.86 -21.12
N VAL A 359 -28.19 -13.64 -21.28
CA VAL A 359 -29.62 -13.35 -21.34
C VAL A 359 -30.05 -13.21 -22.80
N VAL A 360 -31.01 -14.03 -23.25
CA VAL A 360 -31.49 -14.03 -24.64
C VAL A 360 -32.97 -13.65 -24.67
N ALA A 361 -33.32 -12.70 -25.54
CA ALA A 361 -34.67 -12.15 -25.71
C ALA A 361 -35.32 -11.63 -24.41
N ASN A 362 -34.52 -11.39 -23.36
CA ASN A 362 -34.98 -11.08 -22.00
C ASN A 362 -35.90 -12.14 -21.35
N GLU A 363 -36.06 -13.31 -21.98
CA GLU A 363 -36.94 -14.38 -21.53
C GLU A 363 -36.18 -15.59 -20.99
N TYR A 364 -34.95 -15.81 -21.47
CA TYR A 364 -34.20 -17.03 -21.18
C TYR A 364 -32.77 -16.75 -20.73
N LEU A 365 -32.32 -17.54 -19.76
CA LEU A 365 -30.93 -17.60 -19.30
C LEU A 365 -30.27 -18.81 -19.96
N VAL A 366 -29.19 -18.59 -20.71
CA VAL A 366 -28.50 -19.62 -21.48
C VAL A 366 -27.12 -19.88 -20.88
N LEU A 367 -26.90 -21.13 -20.46
CA LEU A 367 -25.61 -21.63 -20.00
C LEU A 367 -24.83 -22.22 -21.17
N GLY A 368 -23.56 -21.83 -21.29
CA GLY A 368 -22.63 -22.37 -22.29
C GLY A 368 -22.28 -23.84 -22.04
N LYS A 369 -21.57 -24.48 -22.99
CA LYS A 369 -21.32 -25.93 -23.00
C LYS A 369 -20.63 -26.49 -21.75
N SER A 370 -19.53 -25.87 -21.32
CA SER A 370 -18.81 -26.28 -20.11
C SER A 370 -19.65 -26.04 -18.85
N THR A 371 -20.24 -24.85 -18.75
CA THR A 371 -21.06 -24.42 -17.63
C THR A 371 -22.30 -25.30 -17.44
N ALA A 372 -23.02 -25.59 -18.52
CA ALA A 372 -24.21 -26.43 -18.53
C ALA A 372 -23.89 -27.86 -18.06
N ARG A 373 -22.78 -28.44 -18.54
CA ARG A 373 -22.34 -29.77 -18.09
C ARG A 373 -22.04 -29.79 -16.59
N ALA A 374 -21.26 -28.83 -16.11
CA ALA A 374 -20.93 -28.72 -14.69
C ALA A 374 -22.17 -28.50 -13.81
N PHE A 375 -23.08 -27.63 -14.25
CA PHE A 375 -24.34 -27.34 -13.57
C PHE A 375 -25.23 -28.59 -13.48
N CYS A 376 -25.47 -29.26 -14.60
CA CYS A 376 -26.29 -30.48 -14.64
C CYS A 376 -25.67 -31.61 -13.82
N ALA A 377 -24.35 -31.81 -13.91
CA ALA A 377 -23.65 -32.86 -13.17
C ALA A 377 -23.65 -32.62 -11.65
N THR A 378 -23.53 -31.35 -11.23
CA THR A 378 -23.57 -30.99 -9.79
C THR A 378 -24.96 -31.16 -9.19
N LEU A 379 -26.02 -30.96 -9.98
CA LEU A 379 -27.40 -31.14 -9.53
C LEU A 379 -27.95 -32.56 -9.76
N GLY A 380 -27.15 -33.46 -10.36
CA GLY A 380 -27.55 -34.86 -10.62
C GLY A 380 -28.48 -35.05 -11.82
N ILE A 381 -28.73 -34.00 -12.62
CA ILE A 381 -29.70 -34.02 -13.73
C ILE A 381 -29.23 -34.94 -14.87
N ASP A 382 -27.93 -35.19 -14.97
CA ASP A 382 -27.36 -36.09 -15.97
C ASP A 382 -27.53 -37.59 -15.62
N ARG A 383 -27.99 -37.91 -14.41
CA ARG A 383 -28.10 -39.29 -13.90
C ARG A 383 -29.50 -39.67 -13.44
N GLN A 384 -30.31 -38.71 -13.03
CA GLN A 384 -31.58 -38.94 -12.35
C GLN A 384 -32.67 -38.02 -12.87
N SER A 385 -33.93 -38.43 -12.72
CA SER A 385 -35.06 -37.57 -13.05
C SER A 385 -35.18 -36.41 -12.07
N THR A 386 -35.79 -35.30 -12.50
CA THR A 386 -36.03 -34.13 -11.65
C THR A 386 -36.90 -34.47 -10.42
N GLU A 387 -37.77 -35.47 -10.53
CA GLU A 387 -38.61 -35.95 -9.44
C GLU A 387 -37.78 -36.67 -8.36
N SER A 388 -36.85 -37.53 -8.76
CA SER A 388 -35.92 -38.21 -7.84
C SER A 388 -35.01 -37.21 -7.12
N ILE A 389 -34.53 -36.18 -7.81
CA ILE A 389 -33.73 -35.11 -7.21
C ILE A 389 -34.52 -34.37 -6.13
N GLN A 390 -35.80 -34.07 -6.39
CA GLN A 390 -36.66 -33.40 -5.42
C GLN A 390 -36.95 -34.27 -4.19
N GLN A 391 -37.17 -35.58 -4.38
CA GLN A 391 -37.36 -36.52 -3.28
C GLN A 391 -36.09 -36.65 -2.41
N LEU A 392 -34.92 -36.80 -3.03
CA LEU A 392 -33.64 -36.84 -2.31
C LEU A 392 -33.37 -35.54 -1.54
N ALA A 393 -33.69 -34.40 -2.13
CA ALA A 393 -33.56 -33.11 -1.46
C ALA A 393 -34.45 -32.99 -0.21
N GLN A 394 -35.66 -33.57 -0.24
CA GLN A 394 -36.55 -33.63 0.92
C GLN A 394 -36.04 -34.60 1.99
N GLN A 395 -35.47 -35.74 1.58
CA GLN A 395 -34.92 -36.73 2.52
C GLN A 395 -33.70 -36.20 3.30
N HIS A 396 -32.92 -35.32 2.68
CA HIS A 396 -31.70 -34.73 3.24
C HIS A 396 -31.86 -33.25 3.64
N GLU A 397 -33.08 -32.85 4.06
CA GLU A 397 -33.39 -31.45 4.40
C GLU A 397 -32.51 -30.88 5.53
N ASN A 398 -32.07 -31.73 6.47
CA ASN A 398 -31.26 -31.34 7.64
C ASN A 398 -29.74 -31.30 7.40
N GLU A 399 -29.25 -31.73 6.24
CA GLU A 399 -27.80 -31.72 5.95
C GLU A 399 -27.30 -30.30 5.62
N ASP A 400 -26.01 -30.13 5.34
CA ASP A 400 -25.48 -28.90 4.76
C ASP A 400 -25.55 -28.89 3.21
N THR A 401 -25.42 -27.71 2.62
CA THR A 401 -25.52 -27.51 1.16
C THR A 401 -24.59 -28.41 0.37
N LEU A 402 -23.35 -28.59 0.83
CA LEU A 402 -22.38 -29.37 0.08
C LEU A 402 -22.67 -30.87 0.20
N SER A 403 -23.02 -31.37 1.39
CA SER A 403 -23.40 -32.78 1.57
C SER A 403 -24.60 -33.17 0.70
N LEU A 404 -25.64 -32.33 0.63
CA LEU A 404 -26.77 -32.59 -0.27
C LEU A 404 -26.32 -32.66 -1.75
N LEU A 405 -25.48 -31.72 -2.19
CA LEU A 405 -24.97 -31.73 -3.57
C LEU A 405 -24.10 -32.96 -3.85
N GLN A 406 -23.36 -33.46 -2.87
CA GLN A 406 -22.58 -34.69 -3.00
C GLN A 406 -23.47 -35.91 -3.21
N VAL A 407 -24.57 -36.00 -2.45
CA VAL A 407 -25.60 -37.06 -2.63
C VAL A 407 -26.23 -36.98 -4.01
N LEU A 408 -26.64 -35.78 -4.46
CA LEU A 408 -27.29 -35.57 -5.76
C LEU A 408 -26.36 -35.88 -6.95
N SER A 409 -25.12 -35.36 -6.91
CA SER A 409 -24.16 -35.50 -8.01
C SER A 409 -23.45 -36.87 -8.03
N GLY A 410 -23.35 -37.52 -6.87
CA GLY A 410 -22.48 -38.67 -6.64
C GLY A 410 -21.00 -38.33 -6.82
N MET A 411 -20.60 -37.08 -6.54
CA MET A 411 -19.24 -36.57 -6.62
C MET A 411 -18.94 -35.75 -5.36
N LEU A 412 -17.67 -35.71 -4.95
CA LEU A 412 -17.26 -34.84 -3.87
C LEU A 412 -17.27 -33.37 -4.36
N ILE A 413 -17.97 -32.48 -3.66
CA ILE A 413 -18.01 -31.04 -3.96
C ILE A 413 -17.34 -30.33 -2.77
N ARG A 414 -16.21 -29.67 -3.03
CA ARG A 414 -15.52 -28.83 -2.04
C ARG A 414 -16.02 -27.40 -2.08
N ASP A 415 -15.82 -26.67 -0.99
CA ASP A 415 -16.17 -25.26 -0.89
C ASP A 415 -15.23 -24.40 -1.75
N LYS A 416 -15.76 -23.81 -2.82
CA LYS A 416 -15.03 -22.87 -3.67
C LYS A 416 -14.85 -21.50 -3.01
N ALA A 417 -15.73 -21.11 -2.09
CA ALA A 417 -15.70 -19.79 -1.45
C ALA A 417 -14.54 -19.70 -0.44
N GLY A 418 -14.41 -20.67 0.45
CA GLY A 418 -13.44 -20.61 1.54
C GLY A 418 -13.64 -19.36 2.40
N THR A 419 -12.58 -18.57 2.56
CA THR A 419 -12.62 -17.30 3.32
C THR A 419 -12.53 -16.10 2.39
N PHE A 420 -13.47 -15.15 2.54
CA PHE A 420 -13.38 -13.83 1.91
C PHE A 420 -12.64 -12.83 2.81
N ILE A 421 -11.76 -12.04 2.22
CA ILE A 421 -10.92 -11.06 2.90
C ILE A 421 -11.47 -9.66 2.69
N GLY A 422 -11.83 -9.02 3.79
CA GLY A 422 -12.19 -7.60 3.78
C GLY A 422 -11.02 -6.71 3.40
N ALA A 423 -11.25 -5.71 2.57
CA ALA A 423 -10.21 -4.80 2.10
C ALA A 423 -10.74 -3.41 1.77
N ARG A 424 -9.88 -2.40 1.91
CA ARG A 424 -10.10 -1.06 1.38
C ARG A 424 -8.82 -0.46 0.82
N MET A 425 -8.98 0.55 -0.03
CA MET A 425 -7.84 1.34 -0.48
C MET A 425 -7.18 2.09 0.69
N GLY A 426 -5.88 1.86 0.84
CA GLY A 426 -4.94 2.60 1.68
C GLY A 426 -4.31 3.74 0.89
N ARG A 427 -2.99 3.90 0.98
CA ARG A 427 -2.23 4.92 0.24
C ARG A 427 -2.09 4.52 -1.25
N PRO A 428 -2.23 5.47 -2.20
CA PRO A 428 -1.88 5.21 -3.59
C PRO A 428 -0.37 5.04 -3.74
N GLU A 429 0.03 4.51 -4.90
CA GLU A 429 1.41 4.38 -5.32
C GLU A 429 2.11 5.75 -5.49
N LYS A 430 3.43 5.79 -5.30
CA LYS A 430 4.23 7.00 -5.38
C LYS A 430 5.57 6.70 -6.04
N ALA A 431 5.95 7.51 -7.03
CA ALA A 431 7.31 7.61 -7.57
C ALA A 431 7.57 9.06 -7.95
N LYS A 432 8.44 9.78 -7.21
CA LYS A 432 8.80 11.17 -7.54
C LYS A 432 10.05 11.65 -6.82
N MET A 433 10.72 12.64 -7.40
CA MET A 433 11.82 13.35 -6.75
C MET A 433 11.34 14.05 -5.46
N ARG A 434 12.09 13.88 -4.38
CA ARG A 434 11.78 14.49 -3.08
C ARG A 434 12.09 15.98 -3.13
N LYS A 435 11.06 16.80 -2.97
CA LYS A 435 11.19 18.26 -2.91
C LYS A 435 10.87 18.75 -1.50
N LEU A 436 11.79 19.51 -0.90
CA LEU A 436 11.50 20.24 0.33
C LEU A 436 10.48 21.36 0.08
N THR A 437 9.86 21.86 1.14
CA THR A 437 8.96 23.02 1.05
C THR A 437 9.69 24.22 0.44
N GLY A 438 9.18 24.74 -0.68
CA GLY A 438 9.81 25.80 -1.45
C GLY A 438 10.73 25.30 -2.58
N SER A 439 10.94 23.99 -2.68
CA SER A 439 11.73 23.32 -3.72
C SER A 439 13.12 23.96 -3.92
N PRO A 440 13.94 24.05 -2.86
CA PRO A 440 15.27 24.64 -2.95
C PRO A 440 16.20 23.78 -3.83
N HIS A 441 17.07 24.46 -4.58
CA HIS A 441 18.20 23.87 -5.30
C HIS A 441 19.47 23.85 -4.43
N MET A 442 19.50 24.65 -3.35
CA MET A 442 20.65 24.78 -2.45
C MET A 442 20.24 25.02 -1.00
N LEU A 443 21.09 24.58 -0.08
CA LEU A 443 21.00 24.92 1.35
C LEU A 443 21.72 26.25 1.66
N PHE A 444 21.51 27.25 0.80
CA PHE A 444 22.02 28.61 0.98
C PHE A 444 20.87 29.56 1.35
N PRO A 445 21.00 30.39 2.40
CA PRO A 445 19.95 31.29 2.82
C PRO A 445 19.80 32.46 1.84
N VAL A 446 18.58 32.73 1.37
CA VAL A 446 18.22 33.90 0.57
C VAL A 446 17.45 34.97 1.36
N GLY A 447 17.28 34.74 2.66
CA GLY A 447 16.66 35.68 3.59
C GLY A 447 15.22 36.06 3.22
N SER A 448 14.82 37.24 3.64
CA SER A 448 13.55 37.87 3.22
C SER A 448 13.65 38.47 1.81
N GLU A 449 14.88 38.67 1.35
CA GLU A 449 15.26 39.30 0.10
C GLU A 449 14.82 38.46 -1.10
N GLY A 450 14.94 37.13 -0.99
CA GLY A 450 14.46 36.18 -2.00
C GLY A 450 12.93 36.09 -2.18
N GLY A 451 12.16 36.86 -1.39
CA GLY A 451 10.72 36.99 -1.53
C GLY A 451 9.94 35.68 -1.33
N LYS A 452 8.71 35.64 -1.84
CA LYS A 452 7.79 34.49 -1.67
C LYS A 452 8.34 33.19 -2.27
N MET A 453 9.04 33.29 -3.40
CA MET A 453 9.59 32.15 -4.14
C MET A 453 10.95 31.69 -3.62
N ARG A 454 11.54 32.41 -2.66
CA ARG A 454 12.89 32.16 -2.13
C ARG A 454 13.92 32.10 -3.26
N SER A 455 13.79 33.03 -4.21
CA SER A 455 14.57 33.07 -5.44
C SER A 455 15.84 33.90 -5.24
N MET A 456 16.96 33.39 -5.74
CA MET A 456 18.23 34.12 -5.77
C MET A 456 18.15 35.38 -6.64
N GLN A 457 17.39 35.31 -7.74
CA GLN A 457 17.17 36.44 -8.66
C GLN A 457 16.48 37.62 -7.95
N SER A 458 15.49 37.34 -7.10
CA SER A 458 14.85 38.39 -6.29
C SER A 458 15.82 39.01 -5.28
N ALA A 459 16.72 38.21 -4.70
CA ALA A 459 17.77 38.73 -3.83
C ALA A 459 18.81 39.55 -4.61
N LEU A 460 19.17 39.16 -5.83
CA LEU A 460 20.07 39.88 -6.72
C LEU A 460 19.54 41.27 -7.09
N GLN A 461 18.23 41.40 -7.35
CA GLN A 461 17.59 42.71 -7.61
C GLN A 461 17.72 43.67 -6.42
N LYS A 462 17.73 43.13 -5.19
CA LYS A 462 17.97 43.90 -3.96
C LYS A 462 19.45 44.14 -3.67
N GLY A 463 20.35 43.46 -4.39
CA GLY A 463 21.81 43.57 -4.27
C GLY A 463 22.43 42.91 -3.04
N LYS A 464 21.62 42.33 -2.14
CA LYS A 464 22.11 41.79 -0.86
C LYS A 464 21.26 40.66 -0.30
N ILE A 465 21.85 39.91 0.64
CA ILE A 465 21.17 38.92 1.49
C ILE A 465 21.58 39.16 2.94
N THR A 466 20.61 39.27 3.84
CA THR A 466 20.85 39.35 5.28
C THR A 466 20.34 38.07 5.94
N ALA A 467 21.24 37.30 6.56
CA ALA A 467 20.90 36.06 7.25
C ALA A 467 21.94 35.73 8.33
N GLN A 468 21.69 34.66 9.09
CA GLN A 468 22.64 34.10 10.04
C GLN A 468 23.58 33.14 9.32
N PHE A 469 24.89 33.31 9.54
CA PHE A 469 25.95 32.51 8.95
C PHE A 469 26.99 32.10 10.01
N SER A 470 27.60 30.93 9.83
CA SER A 470 28.75 30.51 10.63
C SER A 470 29.95 31.45 10.46
N ARG A 471 30.61 31.82 11.56
CA ARG A 471 31.86 32.60 11.53
C ARG A 471 32.95 31.91 10.72
N GLN A 472 33.15 30.60 10.94
CA GLN A 472 34.15 29.80 10.22
C GLN A 472 33.89 29.81 8.70
N TRP A 473 32.62 29.78 8.29
CA TRP A 473 32.27 29.83 6.88
C TRP A 473 32.55 31.22 6.27
N LEU A 474 32.25 32.30 7.00
CA LEU A 474 32.52 33.67 6.57
C LEU A 474 34.01 33.95 6.42
N GLU A 475 34.86 33.42 7.29
CA GLU A 475 36.33 33.51 7.15
C GLU A 475 36.82 32.85 5.86
N LYS A 476 36.31 31.65 5.54
CA LYS A 476 36.61 30.96 4.27
C LYS A 476 36.10 31.75 3.07
N LEU A 477 34.92 32.37 3.18
CA LEU A 477 34.36 33.21 2.14
C LEU A 477 35.26 34.44 1.88
N LYS A 478 35.75 35.09 2.95
CA LYS A 478 36.69 36.22 2.85
C LYS A 478 37.99 35.81 2.18
N ALA A 479 38.54 34.65 2.56
CA ALA A 479 39.77 34.13 1.96
C ALA A 479 39.61 33.83 0.46
N ARG A 480 38.45 33.30 0.04
CA ARG A 480 38.21 32.91 -1.36
C ARG A 480 37.81 34.07 -2.27
N TYR A 481 37.00 35.01 -1.79
CA TYR A 481 36.38 36.05 -2.63
C TYR A 481 36.70 37.49 -2.20
N GLY A 482 37.49 37.68 -1.13
CA GLY A 482 37.76 38.98 -0.54
C GLY A 482 36.59 39.51 0.28
N GLU A 483 36.51 40.82 0.46
CA GLU A 483 35.45 41.46 1.26
C GLU A 483 34.11 41.52 0.49
N VAL A 484 33.35 40.43 0.59
CA VAL A 484 32.03 40.25 -0.04
C VAL A 484 30.86 40.26 0.95
N PHE A 485 31.12 40.53 2.23
CA PHE A 485 30.08 40.62 3.26
C PHE A 485 30.44 41.66 4.34
N THR A 486 29.43 42.10 5.08
CA THR A 486 29.54 42.94 6.28
C THR A 486 28.85 42.28 7.47
N LEU A 487 29.42 42.40 8.66
CA LEU A 487 28.83 41.88 9.91
C LEU A 487 27.82 42.90 10.45
N GLN A 488 26.66 42.43 10.93
CA GLN A 488 25.65 43.29 11.56
C GLN A 488 25.66 43.21 13.10
N ASP A 489 26.16 42.11 13.68
CA ASP A 489 26.34 41.93 15.12
C ASP A 489 27.80 41.53 15.41
N GLU A 490 28.45 42.22 16.35
CA GLU A 490 29.87 41.98 16.72
C GLU A 490 30.05 41.03 17.93
N SER A 491 28.98 40.46 18.49
CA SER A 491 29.01 39.62 19.70
C SER A 491 30.04 38.48 19.59
N ALA A 492 31.10 38.53 20.40
CA ALA A 492 32.33 37.76 20.23
C ALA A 492 32.19 36.23 20.44
N ASP A 493 31.23 35.79 21.27
CA ASP A 493 31.16 34.39 21.74
C ASP A 493 30.16 33.50 20.99
N ALA A 494 29.50 34.00 19.94
CA ALA A 494 28.51 33.23 19.17
C ALA A 494 29.13 32.46 17.99
N ALA A 495 28.81 31.16 17.87
CA ALA A 495 29.27 30.29 16.76
C ALA A 495 28.78 30.74 15.36
N TYR A 496 27.71 31.52 15.32
CA TYR A 496 27.15 32.12 14.11
C TYR A 496 26.79 33.59 14.37
N VAL A 497 26.77 34.39 13.31
CA VAL A 497 26.53 35.84 13.34
C VAL A 497 25.57 36.25 12.23
N THR A 498 24.84 37.34 12.43
CA THR A 498 24.06 37.96 11.37
C THR A 498 25.01 38.73 10.45
N ALA A 499 25.03 38.37 9.17
CA ALA A 499 25.86 39.03 8.17
C ALA A 499 25.04 39.40 6.93
N GLU A 500 25.45 40.49 6.28
CA GLU A 500 24.92 40.96 5.01
C GLU A 500 25.91 40.63 3.88
N ILE A 501 25.52 39.73 2.98
CA ILE A 501 26.33 39.35 1.81
C ILE A 501 26.00 40.29 0.65
N ASN A 502 27.02 40.93 0.08
CA ASN A 502 26.89 41.77 -1.11
C ASN A 502 26.88 40.91 -2.37
N LEU A 503 25.69 40.72 -2.95
CA LEU A 503 25.51 39.84 -4.10
C LEU A 503 26.07 40.42 -5.39
N THR A 504 26.09 41.74 -5.54
CA THR A 504 26.66 42.41 -6.72
C THR A 504 28.15 42.11 -6.87
N ARG A 505 28.87 41.89 -5.76
CA ARG A 505 30.28 41.48 -5.78
C ARG A 505 30.47 39.97 -5.75
N TYR A 506 29.65 39.27 -4.97
CA TYR A 506 29.81 37.83 -4.76
C TYR A 506 29.37 37.00 -5.96
N PHE A 507 28.17 37.26 -6.50
CA PHE A 507 27.55 36.42 -7.52
C PHE A 507 28.33 36.36 -8.84
N PRO A 508 28.85 37.47 -9.40
CA PRO A 508 29.66 37.41 -10.62
C PRO A 508 30.93 36.56 -10.47
N LYS A 509 31.63 36.66 -9.33
CA LYS A 509 32.81 35.84 -9.04
C LYS A 509 32.48 34.35 -8.97
N VAL A 510 31.29 34.01 -8.49
CA VAL A 510 30.81 32.62 -8.47
C VAL A 510 30.57 32.11 -9.89
N LEU A 511 30.00 32.93 -10.78
CA LEU A 511 29.79 32.56 -12.19
C LEU A 511 31.09 32.42 -12.97
N GLU A 512 32.05 33.33 -12.75
CA GLU A 512 33.41 33.24 -13.32
C GLU A 512 34.09 31.94 -12.90
N GLY A 513 33.99 31.58 -11.62
CA GLY A 513 34.55 30.33 -11.09
C GLY A 513 33.86 29.07 -11.60
N LEU A 514 32.65 29.16 -12.14
CA LEU A 514 31.93 28.06 -12.79
C LEU A 514 32.11 28.04 -14.32
N HIS A 515 32.83 29.02 -14.89
CA HIS A 515 32.95 29.22 -16.34
C HIS A 515 31.59 29.31 -17.07
N LEU A 516 30.57 29.87 -16.40
CA LEU A 516 29.23 30.04 -16.96
C LEU A 516 28.99 31.51 -17.36
N LEU A 517 28.63 31.72 -18.64
CA LEU A 517 28.24 33.05 -19.15
C LEU A 517 26.80 33.43 -18.76
N ALA A 518 25.93 32.43 -18.59
CA ALA A 518 24.54 32.60 -18.23
C ALA A 518 24.17 31.70 -17.04
N TYR A 519 23.23 32.15 -16.22
CA TYR A 519 22.69 31.40 -15.09
C TYR A 519 21.21 31.06 -15.31
N PRO A 520 20.69 29.98 -14.69
CA PRO A 520 19.30 29.57 -14.84
C PRO A 520 18.30 30.66 -14.42
N ASP A 521 17.14 30.69 -15.07
CA ASP A 521 16.07 31.68 -14.80
C ASP A 521 15.58 31.69 -13.35
N LEU A 522 15.63 30.52 -12.68
CA LEU A 522 15.14 30.36 -11.32
C LEU A 522 16.06 29.49 -10.46
N ILE A 523 16.77 30.14 -9.54
CA ILE A 523 17.60 29.47 -8.53
C ILE A 523 16.91 29.71 -7.19
N LYS A 524 16.75 28.65 -6.39
CA LYS A 524 15.96 28.69 -5.15
C LYS A 524 16.82 28.28 -3.98
N GLY A 525 16.83 29.08 -2.93
CA GLY A 525 17.50 28.79 -1.68
C GLY A 525 16.51 28.51 -0.54
N VAL A 526 17.04 28.50 0.68
CA VAL A 526 16.25 28.42 1.92
C VAL A 526 16.05 29.82 2.51
N ILE A 527 15.04 30.02 3.36
CA ILE A 527 14.88 31.33 4.04
C ILE A 527 16.03 31.54 5.04
N GLY A 528 16.38 30.47 5.76
CA GLY A 528 17.49 30.42 6.70
C GLY A 528 17.94 28.97 6.86
N THR A 529 19.20 28.77 7.23
CA THR A 529 19.75 27.45 7.54
C THR A 529 19.18 26.93 8.86
N SER A 530 18.85 25.63 8.90
CA SER A 530 18.28 24.97 10.09
C SER A 530 19.32 24.19 10.92
N ASN A 531 20.56 24.11 10.45
CA ASN A 531 21.63 23.40 11.13
C ASN A 531 22.18 24.20 12.32
N ARG A 532 22.85 23.51 13.25
CA ARG A 532 23.27 24.07 14.54
C ARG A 532 24.19 25.28 14.42
N GLU A 533 25.06 25.30 13.41
CA GLU A 533 26.11 26.30 13.24
C GLU A 533 25.79 27.34 12.16
N HIS A 534 24.60 27.26 11.54
CA HIS A 534 24.21 28.08 10.40
C HIS A 534 25.23 28.06 9.24
N ILE A 535 25.78 26.88 8.93
CA ILE A 535 26.69 26.68 7.80
C ILE A 535 25.86 26.51 6.53
N PRO A 536 25.99 27.39 5.52
CA PRO A 536 25.32 27.21 4.24
C PRO A 536 26.08 26.25 3.32
N GLU A 537 25.39 25.72 2.32
CA GLU A 537 26.01 25.05 1.18
C GLU A 537 26.66 26.05 0.22
N ASP A 538 27.68 25.64 -0.53
CA ASP A 538 28.31 26.49 -1.56
C ASP A 538 27.31 26.83 -2.68
N LEU A 539 27.25 28.12 -3.03
CA LEU A 539 26.34 28.65 -4.05
C LEU A 539 26.56 28.02 -5.42
N MET A 540 27.80 27.62 -5.75
CA MET A 540 28.14 26.98 -7.02
C MET A 540 27.32 25.69 -7.23
N LYS A 541 27.19 24.87 -6.18
CA LYS A 541 26.39 23.64 -6.21
C LYS A 541 24.92 23.93 -6.53
N GLY A 542 24.39 25.02 -5.95
CA GLY A 542 23.02 25.47 -6.19
C GLY A 542 22.74 25.89 -7.63
N ILE A 543 23.68 26.59 -8.26
CA ILE A 543 23.56 27.02 -9.66
C ILE A 543 23.58 25.80 -10.59
N LEU A 544 24.50 24.86 -10.36
CA LEU A 544 24.57 23.62 -11.15
C LEU A 544 23.33 22.73 -10.96
N ARG A 545 22.81 22.61 -9.74
CA ARG A 545 21.54 21.90 -9.50
C ARG A 545 20.37 22.56 -10.23
N ALA A 546 20.28 23.89 -10.21
CA ALA A 546 19.24 24.63 -10.94
C ALA A 546 19.38 24.49 -12.46
N LYS A 547 20.60 24.40 -13.00
CA LYS A 547 20.85 24.15 -14.43
C LYS A 547 20.23 22.83 -14.91
N HIS A 548 20.23 21.81 -14.05
CA HIS A 548 19.71 20.46 -14.34
C HIS A 548 18.32 20.18 -13.73
N ASP A 549 17.64 21.18 -13.16
CA ASP A 549 16.35 21.03 -12.44
C ASP A 549 16.37 19.96 -11.33
N VAL A 550 17.49 19.88 -10.60
CA VAL A 550 17.71 18.94 -9.50
C VAL A 550 17.49 19.63 -8.15
N TYR A 551 16.76 18.99 -7.24
CA TYR A 551 16.42 19.56 -5.93
C TYR A 551 17.26 18.94 -4.81
N VAL A 552 17.58 19.76 -3.81
CA VAL A 552 18.38 19.36 -2.66
C VAL A 552 17.50 18.98 -1.46
N ASN A 553 17.90 17.93 -0.73
CA ASN A 553 17.33 17.56 0.55
C ASN A 553 18.09 18.20 1.71
N LYS A 554 17.61 18.02 2.96
CA LYS A 554 18.13 18.72 4.15
C LYS A 554 19.59 18.42 4.47
N ASP A 555 20.11 17.30 3.99
CA ASP A 555 21.45 16.80 4.23
C ASP A 555 22.42 17.09 3.07
N GLY A 556 21.96 17.78 2.01
CA GLY A 556 22.73 18.10 0.82
C GLY A 556 22.56 17.09 -0.33
N THR A 557 21.92 15.94 -0.08
CA THR A 557 21.71 14.89 -1.08
C THR A 557 20.50 15.15 -1.97
N THR A 558 20.44 14.50 -3.12
CA THR A 558 19.25 14.42 -3.98
C THR A 558 18.60 13.06 -3.81
N ARG A 559 17.26 13.03 -3.70
CA ARG A 559 16.50 11.80 -3.41
C ARG A 559 15.32 11.60 -4.32
N TYR A 560 15.06 10.34 -4.63
CA TYR A 560 13.89 9.90 -5.36
C TYR A 560 13.04 8.96 -4.49
N ASP A 561 11.82 9.36 -4.15
CA ASP A 561 10.89 8.62 -3.28
C ASP A 561 10.03 7.66 -4.10
N MET A 562 9.85 6.43 -3.59
CA MET A 562 9.14 5.35 -4.28
C MET A 562 8.40 4.45 -3.30
N THR A 563 7.31 3.82 -3.73
CA THR A 563 6.61 2.78 -2.96
C THR A 563 7.33 1.44 -3.05
N GLN A 564 7.55 0.73 -1.94
CA GLN A 564 8.27 -0.55 -1.92
C GLN A 564 7.42 -1.70 -2.48
N LEU A 565 8.02 -2.50 -3.37
CA LEU A 565 7.48 -3.76 -3.88
C LEU A 565 8.55 -4.86 -3.83
N ALA A 566 8.17 -6.02 -3.33
CA ALA A 566 9.03 -7.19 -3.30
C ALA A 566 9.14 -7.82 -4.69
N ILE A 567 10.33 -8.27 -5.07
CA ILE A 567 10.54 -9.11 -6.25
C ILE A 567 11.67 -10.10 -5.99
N THR A 568 11.54 -11.31 -6.51
CA THR A 568 12.60 -12.33 -6.47
C THR A 568 13.05 -12.75 -7.85
N HIS A 569 12.18 -12.65 -8.85
CA HIS A 569 12.48 -13.05 -10.22
C HIS A 569 11.95 -12.04 -11.23
N PHE A 570 12.69 -11.84 -12.31
CA PHE A 570 12.35 -10.91 -13.39
C PHE A 570 12.74 -11.47 -14.75
N THR A 571 12.19 -10.92 -15.82
CA THR A 571 12.65 -11.18 -17.19
C THR A 571 13.35 -9.94 -17.75
N PRO A 572 14.39 -10.10 -18.60
CA PRO A 572 15.07 -8.97 -19.25
C PRO A 572 14.12 -8.01 -19.97
N LYS A 573 13.08 -8.57 -20.61
CA LYS A 573 12.05 -7.83 -21.34
C LYS A 573 11.25 -6.86 -20.47
N GLU A 574 10.94 -7.23 -19.23
CA GLU A 574 10.15 -6.39 -18.34
C GLU A 574 10.89 -5.16 -17.83
N ILE A 575 12.21 -5.28 -17.66
CA ILE A 575 13.08 -4.23 -17.15
C ILE A 575 13.75 -3.41 -18.28
N GLY A 576 13.53 -3.83 -19.54
CA GLY A 576 14.05 -3.17 -20.73
C GLY A 576 15.58 -3.24 -20.88
N THR A 577 16.25 -4.20 -20.24
CA THR A 577 17.71 -4.28 -20.21
C THR A 577 18.24 -5.34 -21.18
N PRO A 578 19.19 -5.01 -22.07
CA PRO A 578 19.76 -5.96 -23.01
C PRO A 578 20.47 -7.14 -22.32
N ILE A 579 20.36 -8.33 -22.90
CA ILE A 579 21.04 -9.55 -22.41
C ILE A 579 22.55 -9.36 -22.25
N PRO A 580 23.30 -8.75 -23.21
CA PRO A 580 24.73 -8.53 -23.03
C PRO A 580 25.06 -7.71 -21.78
N THR A 581 24.25 -6.71 -21.46
CA THR A 581 24.40 -5.88 -20.26
C THR A 581 24.18 -6.70 -18.99
N LEU A 582 23.14 -7.55 -18.95
CA LEU A 582 22.89 -8.44 -17.81
C LEU A 582 23.99 -9.50 -17.63
N ARG A 583 24.53 -10.05 -18.71
CA ARG A 583 25.67 -10.97 -18.66
C ARG A 583 26.90 -10.30 -18.06
N ASN A 584 27.20 -9.05 -18.45
CA ASN A 584 28.29 -8.26 -17.86
C ASN A 584 28.07 -7.98 -16.36
N MET A 585 26.83 -7.97 -15.90
CA MET A 585 26.47 -7.80 -14.47
C MET A 585 26.54 -9.09 -13.66
N GLY A 586 26.78 -10.25 -14.31
CA GLY A 586 26.90 -11.56 -13.67
C GLY A 586 25.66 -12.44 -13.77
N TYR A 587 24.69 -12.12 -14.64
CA TYR A 587 23.55 -13.00 -14.95
C TYR A 587 23.88 -13.92 -16.12
N THR A 588 24.23 -15.18 -15.83
CA THR A 588 24.66 -16.16 -16.84
C THR A 588 23.63 -17.23 -17.14
N THR A 589 22.83 -17.61 -16.14
CA THR A 589 21.81 -18.66 -16.23
C THR A 589 20.46 -18.14 -15.75
N ASP A 590 19.39 -18.74 -16.24
CA ASP A 590 18.03 -18.54 -15.76
C ASP A 590 17.80 -19.24 -14.40
N ALA A 591 16.61 -19.05 -13.83
CA ALA A 591 16.21 -19.61 -12.53
C ALA A 591 16.14 -21.16 -12.52
N HIS A 592 16.12 -21.79 -13.68
CA HIS A 592 16.11 -23.24 -13.85
C HIS A 592 17.50 -23.81 -14.19
N GLY A 593 18.52 -22.95 -14.32
CA GLY A 593 19.90 -23.33 -14.61
C GLY A 593 20.25 -23.38 -16.10
N ASN A 594 19.35 -22.99 -17.01
CA ASN A 594 19.68 -22.92 -18.44
C ASN A 594 20.46 -21.64 -18.77
N PRO A 595 21.34 -21.64 -19.78
CA PRO A 595 22.03 -20.43 -20.23
C PRO A 595 21.07 -19.30 -20.62
N LEU A 596 21.40 -18.06 -20.27
CA LEU A 596 20.60 -16.88 -20.62
C LEU A 596 20.78 -16.52 -22.10
N GLU A 597 19.80 -16.82 -22.93
CA GLU A 597 19.79 -16.63 -24.40
C GLU A 597 18.59 -15.82 -24.90
N SER A 598 17.48 -15.81 -24.16
CA SER A 598 16.22 -15.15 -24.52
C SER A 598 15.81 -14.09 -23.50
N SER A 599 15.11 -13.05 -23.97
CA SER A 599 14.58 -11.97 -23.13
C SER A 599 13.35 -12.36 -22.31
N ASP A 600 12.72 -13.49 -22.63
CA ASP A 600 11.56 -14.03 -21.91
C ASP A 600 11.97 -15.04 -20.81
N GLN A 601 13.26 -15.38 -20.70
CA GLN A 601 13.74 -16.24 -19.61
C GLN A 601 13.65 -15.53 -18.25
N ILE A 602 13.25 -16.30 -17.24
CA ILE A 602 13.10 -15.83 -15.87
C ILE A 602 14.43 -15.93 -15.14
N LEU A 603 14.94 -14.81 -14.65
CA LEU A 603 16.18 -14.69 -13.89
C LEU A 603 15.89 -14.49 -12.41
N GLU A 604 16.64 -15.17 -11.54
CA GLU A 604 16.62 -14.90 -10.10
C GLU A 604 17.38 -13.60 -9.80
N LEU A 605 16.73 -12.66 -9.12
CA LEU A 605 17.29 -11.37 -8.77
C LEU A 605 18.36 -11.51 -7.71
N LYS A 606 19.57 -11.00 -7.99
CA LYS A 606 20.63 -10.97 -6.98
C LYS A 606 20.25 -10.05 -5.81
N PRO A 607 20.63 -10.37 -4.56
CA PRO A 607 20.10 -9.70 -3.37
C PRO A 607 20.19 -8.18 -3.33
N GLN A 608 21.25 -7.56 -3.86
CA GLN A 608 21.45 -6.10 -3.84
C GLN A 608 21.17 -5.42 -5.20
N ASP A 609 20.64 -6.16 -6.17
CA ASP A 609 20.20 -5.61 -7.44
C ASP A 609 18.76 -5.08 -7.32
N ILE A 610 18.48 -3.96 -7.97
CA ILE A 610 17.21 -3.27 -7.86
C ILE A 610 16.69 -2.80 -9.22
N ILE A 611 15.36 -2.71 -9.31
CA ILE A 611 14.65 -2.24 -10.50
C ILE A 611 13.86 -0.98 -10.10
N LEU A 612 14.13 0.12 -10.80
CA LEU A 612 13.58 1.43 -10.47
C LEU A 612 12.37 1.81 -11.34
N PRO A 613 11.44 2.63 -10.86
CA PRO A 613 10.23 2.99 -11.60
C PRO A 613 10.49 4.05 -12.69
N ALA A 614 10.00 3.78 -13.90
CA ALA A 614 9.99 4.69 -15.06
C ALA A 614 8.62 4.64 -15.75
N CYS A 615 7.58 5.09 -15.04
CA CYS A 615 6.22 5.11 -15.55
C CYS A 615 5.98 6.32 -16.47
N ALA A 616 5.84 6.07 -17.77
CA ALA A 616 5.60 7.12 -18.77
C ALA A 616 4.22 7.79 -18.67
N GLU A 617 3.24 7.09 -18.07
CA GLU A 617 1.87 7.59 -17.88
C GLU A 617 1.78 8.58 -16.70
N SER A 618 2.80 8.63 -15.84
CA SER A 618 2.80 9.41 -14.59
C SER A 618 3.02 10.89 -14.87
N GLN A 619 2.31 11.75 -14.12
CA GLN A 619 2.57 13.18 -14.11
C GLN A 619 3.91 13.52 -13.44
N ASP A 620 4.33 12.68 -12.49
CA ASP A 620 5.62 12.79 -11.83
C ASP A 620 6.73 12.19 -12.71
N GLU A 621 7.91 12.82 -12.75
CA GLU A 621 9.06 12.35 -13.52
C GLU A 621 9.58 10.98 -13.01
N GLY A 622 9.87 10.07 -13.95
CA GLY A 622 10.43 8.74 -13.67
C GLY A 622 11.86 8.78 -13.08
N ALA A 623 12.25 7.70 -12.41
CA ALA A 623 13.56 7.58 -11.78
C ALA A 623 14.69 7.60 -12.82
N ASP A 624 14.45 7.05 -14.01
CA ASP A 624 15.37 7.06 -15.15
C ASP A 624 15.82 8.49 -15.50
N LYS A 625 14.86 9.41 -15.73
CA LYS A 625 15.14 10.81 -16.07
C LYS A 625 15.68 11.60 -14.89
N ALA A 626 15.12 11.38 -13.70
CA ALA A 626 15.53 12.09 -12.49
C ALA A 626 16.98 11.77 -12.09
N LEU A 627 17.37 10.49 -12.13
CA LEU A 627 18.74 10.07 -11.84
C LEU A 627 19.70 10.46 -12.97
N PHE A 628 19.26 10.44 -14.23
CA PHE A 628 20.06 10.94 -15.35
C PHE A 628 20.41 12.43 -15.18
N LYS A 629 19.44 13.30 -14.87
CA LYS A 629 19.71 14.72 -14.55
C LYS A 629 20.66 14.88 -13.36
N THR A 630 20.53 14.02 -12.35
CA THR A 630 21.42 14.02 -11.18
C THR A 630 22.84 13.60 -11.57
N ALA A 631 23.00 12.63 -12.48
CA ALA A 631 24.30 12.24 -13.01
C ALA A 631 24.97 13.37 -13.81
N GLN A 632 24.22 14.07 -14.66
CA GLN A 632 24.70 15.25 -15.39
C GLN A 632 25.13 16.38 -14.43
N PHE A 633 24.36 16.60 -13.36
CA PHE A 633 24.75 17.52 -12.29
C PHE A 633 26.06 17.11 -11.62
N ILE A 634 26.25 15.82 -11.32
CA ILE A 634 27.49 15.33 -10.68
C ILE A 634 28.69 15.51 -11.62
N ASP A 635 28.55 15.20 -12.91
CA ASP A 635 29.62 15.37 -13.89
C ASP A 635 30.03 16.85 -14.03
N ASP A 636 29.04 17.75 -14.14
CA ASP A 636 29.30 19.19 -14.16
C ASP A 636 29.91 19.68 -12.83
N LEU A 637 29.53 19.09 -11.71
CA LEU A 637 30.08 19.42 -10.39
C LEU A 637 31.54 18.96 -10.28
N LEU A 638 31.86 17.75 -10.74
CA LEU A 638 33.23 17.24 -10.76
C LEU A 638 34.12 18.12 -11.65
N LEU A 639 33.65 18.46 -12.84
CA LEU A 639 34.40 19.27 -13.79
C LEU A 639 34.60 20.71 -13.31
N ASN A 640 33.50 21.42 -13.02
CA ASN A 640 33.54 22.88 -12.83
C ASN A 640 33.85 23.29 -11.38
N PHE A 641 33.54 22.45 -10.38
CA PHE A 641 33.78 22.78 -8.97
C PHE A 641 35.01 22.08 -8.40
N TYR A 642 35.22 20.80 -8.75
CA TYR A 642 36.35 20.01 -8.21
C TYR A 642 37.55 19.91 -9.16
N GLY A 643 37.42 20.28 -10.44
CA GLY A 643 38.49 20.14 -11.44
C GLY A 643 38.84 18.69 -11.76
N LEU A 644 37.88 17.77 -11.61
CA LEU A 644 38.03 16.33 -11.84
C LEU A 644 37.30 15.91 -13.13
N PRO A 645 37.71 14.81 -13.77
CA PRO A 645 37.00 14.29 -14.94
C PRO A 645 35.56 13.86 -14.58
N PRO A 646 34.62 13.93 -15.54
CA PRO A 646 33.28 13.36 -15.40
C PRO A 646 33.31 11.89 -15.00
N TYR A 647 32.36 11.45 -14.18
CA TYR A 647 32.26 10.07 -13.68
C TYR A 647 31.29 9.23 -14.50
N PHE A 648 30.12 9.75 -14.84
CA PHE A 648 29.07 8.99 -15.53
C PHE A 648 29.23 9.06 -17.05
N ASN A 649 29.43 10.27 -17.60
CA ASN A 649 29.46 10.54 -19.04
C ASN A 649 28.27 9.90 -19.78
N ALA A 650 27.09 9.95 -19.16
CA ALA A 650 25.89 9.32 -19.66
C ALA A 650 25.30 10.11 -20.84
N ALA A 651 25.04 9.44 -21.96
CA ALA A 651 24.38 10.00 -23.13
C ALA A 651 22.84 9.94 -22.99
N GLY A 652 22.32 8.94 -22.26
CA GLY A 652 20.90 8.83 -21.99
C GLY A 652 20.56 8.10 -20.69
N PRO A 653 19.26 7.99 -20.34
CA PRO A 653 18.82 7.36 -19.10
C PRO A 653 19.19 5.88 -18.95
N GLN A 654 19.40 5.17 -20.07
CA GLN A 654 19.80 3.76 -20.07
C GLN A 654 21.23 3.56 -19.55
N ASP A 655 22.10 4.57 -19.68
CA ASP A 655 23.50 4.49 -19.24
C ASP A 655 23.62 4.52 -17.71
N ILE A 656 22.52 4.84 -17.00
CA ILE A 656 22.46 4.78 -15.53
C ILE A 656 22.42 3.31 -15.02
N ILE A 657 22.06 2.36 -15.88
CA ILE A 657 22.02 0.93 -15.56
C ILE A 657 23.43 0.43 -15.26
N GLY A 658 23.60 -0.22 -14.11
CA GLY A 658 24.87 -0.73 -13.59
C GLY A 658 25.52 0.16 -12.55
N HIS A 659 25.10 1.42 -12.44
CA HIS A 659 25.60 2.30 -11.39
C HIS A 659 24.99 2.01 -10.03
N LEU A 660 25.73 2.39 -8.99
CA LEU A 660 25.37 2.15 -7.59
C LEU A 660 24.53 3.31 -7.03
N VAL A 661 23.51 2.93 -6.27
CA VAL A 661 22.69 3.84 -5.48
C VAL A 661 22.72 3.45 -4.01
N LEU A 662 22.34 4.40 -3.18
CA LEU A 662 22.06 4.21 -1.78
C LEU A 662 20.54 4.19 -1.57
N ALA A 663 20.00 3.03 -1.18
CA ALA A 663 18.61 2.89 -0.77
C ALA A 663 18.48 3.24 0.72
N LEU A 664 17.57 4.16 1.05
CA LEU A 664 17.33 4.63 2.41
C LEU A 664 15.84 4.77 2.66
N ALA A 665 15.37 4.15 3.73
CA ALA A 665 13.98 4.29 4.17
C ALA A 665 13.82 5.48 5.15
N PRO A 666 12.61 6.08 5.21
CA PRO A 666 12.27 7.06 6.24
C PRO A 666 12.57 6.52 7.63
N HIS A 667 12.89 7.40 8.58
CA HIS A 667 13.20 7.06 9.98
C HIS A 667 14.43 6.15 10.20
N THR A 668 15.21 5.86 9.15
CA THR A 668 16.48 5.12 9.26
C THR A 668 17.67 6.01 8.95
N SER A 669 18.88 5.56 9.33
CA SER A 669 20.13 6.29 9.07
C SER A 669 21.23 5.44 8.44
N ALA A 670 20.96 4.14 8.22
CA ALA A 670 21.83 3.23 7.51
C ALA A 670 21.30 3.06 6.08
N GLY A 671 22.05 3.56 5.10
CA GLY A 671 21.73 3.35 3.69
C GLY A 671 22.30 2.03 3.18
N ILE A 672 21.57 1.34 2.32
CA ILE A 672 22.01 0.08 1.71
C ILE A 672 22.52 0.37 0.30
N ILE A 673 23.75 -0.04 0.00
CA ILE A 673 24.28 0.08 -1.36
C ILE A 673 23.58 -0.99 -2.23
N ALA A 674 23.03 -0.54 -3.35
CA ALA A 674 22.34 -1.37 -4.32
C ALA A 674 22.76 -0.98 -5.74
N ARG A 675 22.60 -1.91 -6.69
CA ARG A 675 22.95 -1.71 -8.11
C ARG A 675 21.70 -1.66 -8.97
N ILE A 676 21.60 -0.66 -9.84
CA ILE A 676 20.49 -0.54 -10.77
C ILE A 676 20.68 -1.57 -11.89
N ILE A 677 19.70 -2.44 -12.12
CA ILE A 677 19.75 -3.40 -13.23
C ILE A 677 18.78 -3.09 -14.35
N GLY A 678 17.81 -2.21 -14.14
CA GLY A 678 16.84 -1.80 -15.16
C GLY A 678 15.68 -0.98 -14.59
N PHE A 679 14.67 -0.73 -15.43
CA PHE A 679 13.53 0.11 -15.07
C PHE A 679 12.18 -0.56 -15.35
N SER A 680 11.24 -0.47 -14.42
CA SER A 680 9.85 -0.94 -14.59
C SER A 680 8.96 0.18 -15.14
N LYS A 681 7.83 -0.17 -15.74
CA LYS A 681 6.81 0.79 -16.21
C LYS A 681 5.84 1.21 -15.10
N THR A 682 6.04 0.71 -13.88
CA THR A 682 5.19 1.00 -12.71
C THR A 682 5.80 2.12 -11.87
N GLN A 683 5.14 2.47 -10.76
CA GLN A 683 5.65 3.43 -9.77
C GLN A 683 6.29 2.74 -8.55
N GLY A 684 6.54 1.43 -8.63
CA GLY A 684 7.10 0.64 -7.55
C GLY A 684 8.62 0.55 -7.57
N PHE A 685 9.22 0.59 -6.40
CA PHE A 685 10.61 0.24 -6.14
C PHE A 685 10.71 -1.27 -5.91
N TYR A 686 11.06 -1.98 -6.97
CA TYR A 686 11.25 -3.41 -6.97
C TYR A 686 12.65 -3.76 -6.48
N ALA A 687 12.71 -4.47 -5.36
CA ALA A 687 13.95 -4.99 -4.81
C ALA A 687 13.71 -6.35 -4.17
N HIS A 688 14.80 -7.09 -3.98
CA HIS A 688 14.79 -8.32 -3.21
C HIS A 688 14.22 -8.05 -1.80
N PRO A 689 13.35 -8.92 -1.24
CA PRO A 689 12.75 -8.72 0.09
C PRO A 689 13.77 -8.41 1.19
N VAL A 690 14.96 -9.00 1.08
CA VAL A 690 16.05 -8.78 2.04
C VAL A 690 16.61 -7.35 1.98
N VAL A 691 16.57 -6.65 0.84
CA VAL A 691 16.92 -5.22 0.76
C VAL A 691 15.88 -4.37 1.49
N HIS A 692 14.59 -4.66 1.29
CA HIS A 692 13.53 -3.96 2.02
C HIS A 692 13.69 -4.17 3.54
N ALA A 693 13.93 -5.41 3.96
CA ALA A 693 14.21 -5.75 5.36
C ALA A 693 15.48 -5.07 5.91
N ALA A 694 16.54 -4.98 5.10
CA ALA A 694 17.77 -4.28 5.47
C ALA A 694 17.54 -2.77 5.66
N THR A 695 16.60 -2.18 4.92
CA THR A 695 16.12 -0.81 5.14
C THR A 695 15.12 -0.67 6.31
N ARG A 696 14.88 -1.75 7.08
CA ARG A 696 13.94 -1.81 8.23
C ARG A 696 12.50 -1.47 7.84
N ARG A 697 12.06 -1.98 6.67
CA ARG A 697 10.73 -1.76 6.11
C ARG A 697 10.13 -3.03 5.56
N ASP A 698 8.80 -3.05 5.50
CA ASP A 698 8.03 -4.13 4.88
C ASP A 698 7.32 -3.62 3.62
N CYS A 699 6.87 -4.52 2.74
CA CYS A 699 6.10 -4.13 1.57
C CYS A 699 4.60 -3.96 1.90
N ASP A 700 4.27 -3.29 3.00
CA ASP A 700 2.90 -3.07 3.48
C ASP A 700 2.33 -1.68 3.12
N GLY A 701 2.99 -0.95 2.22
CA GLY A 701 2.68 0.41 1.79
C GLY A 701 3.69 1.47 2.26
N ASP A 702 4.83 1.01 2.76
CA ASP A 702 5.99 1.84 3.05
C ASP A 702 6.69 2.35 1.78
N GLU A 703 7.44 3.43 1.98
CA GLU A 703 8.16 4.13 0.93
C GLU A 703 9.65 4.07 1.25
N ALA A 704 10.48 3.98 0.21
CA ALA A 704 11.92 4.15 0.32
C ALA A 704 12.39 5.23 -0.65
N SER A 705 13.61 5.70 -0.44
CA SER A 705 14.26 6.64 -1.33
C SER A 705 15.57 6.09 -1.86
N VAL A 706 15.94 6.50 -3.07
CA VAL A 706 17.27 6.24 -3.63
C VAL A 706 18.01 7.53 -3.93
N THR A 707 19.33 7.46 -3.77
CA THR A 707 20.29 8.53 -4.09
C THR A 707 21.46 7.89 -4.83
N LEU A 708 21.99 8.52 -5.89
CA LEU A 708 23.22 8.03 -6.53
C LEU A 708 24.35 7.99 -5.50
N LEU A 709 25.13 6.90 -5.47
CA LEU A 709 26.17 6.73 -4.44
C LEU A 709 27.16 7.90 -4.44
N ILE A 710 27.60 8.34 -5.63
CA ILE A 710 28.52 9.47 -5.78
C ILE A 710 27.90 10.79 -5.30
N ASP A 711 26.59 11.01 -5.50
CA ASP A 711 25.91 12.19 -4.97
C ASP A 711 25.95 12.23 -3.44
N ALA A 712 25.65 11.09 -2.80
CA ALA A 712 25.74 10.96 -1.36
C ALA A 712 27.17 11.25 -0.86
N LEU A 713 28.21 10.72 -1.53
CA LEU A 713 29.59 10.92 -1.09
C LEU A 713 30.09 12.37 -1.25
N LEU A 714 29.69 13.07 -2.32
CA LEU A 714 30.16 14.43 -2.61
C LEU A 714 29.37 15.52 -1.90
N ASN A 715 28.06 15.31 -1.70
CA ASN A 715 27.14 16.38 -1.30
C ASN A 715 26.58 16.22 0.11
N PHE A 716 26.65 15.03 0.71
CA PHE A 716 26.24 14.84 2.10
C PHE A 716 27.19 15.53 3.08
N SER A 717 26.62 16.18 4.10
CA SER A 717 27.40 16.59 5.28
C SER A 717 26.56 16.56 6.55
N ARG A 718 27.12 16.00 7.62
CA ARG A 718 26.53 16.06 8.97
C ARG A 718 26.31 17.50 9.44
N LYS A 719 27.10 18.46 8.93
CA LYS A 719 26.98 19.89 9.25
C LYS A 719 25.70 20.53 8.70
N PHE A 720 25.05 19.90 7.71
CA PHE A 720 23.79 20.40 7.16
C PHE A 720 22.56 19.90 7.94
N LEU A 721 22.73 18.87 8.77
CA LEU A 721 21.62 18.28 9.51
C LEU A 721 21.02 19.28 10.52
N PRO A 722 19.69 19.28 10.71
CA PRO A 722 19.06 20.25 11.58
C PRO A 722 19.39 20.00 13.06
N LYS A 723 19.30 21.05 13.88
CA LYS A 723 19.69 21.05 15.31
C LYS A 723 18.94 20.01 16.17
N ASN A 724 17.69 19.69 15.83
CA ASN A 724 16.83 18.84 16.65
C ASN A 724 17.13 17.34 16.40
N ARG A 725 17.35 16.55 17.46
CA ARG A 725 17.78 15.12 17.36
C ARG A 725 16.89 14.27 16.45
N GLY A 726 15.56 14.43 16.52
CA GLY A 726 14.60 13.69 15.68
C GLY A 726 14.69 13.97 14.17
N SER A 727 15.47 14.98 13.75
CA SER A 727 15.63 15.36 12.34
C SER A 727 16.91 14.82 11.68
N THR A 728 17.73 14.08 12.44
CA THR A 728 18.93 13.38 11.94
C THR A 728 18.61 11.99 11.39
N GLN A 729 17.49 11.41 11.81
CA GLN A 729 16.89 10.24 11.17
C GLN A 729 16.43 10.62 9.77
N ASP A 730 16.47 9.67 8.82
CA ASP A 730 16.26 9.92 7.39
C ASP A 730 17.46 10.61 6.71
N ALA A 731 18.70 10.37 7.18
CA ALA A 731 19.95 10.77 6.52
C ALA A 731 20.97 9.63 6.55
N PRO A 732 21.76 9.42 5.48
CA PRO A 732 22.68 8.28 5.38
C PRO A 732 23.95 8.49 6.22
N LEU A 733 23.83 8.30 7.54
CA LEU A 733 24.94 8.47 8.49
C LEU A 733 25.98 7.35 8.39
N VAL A 734 25.55 6.17 7.94
CA VAL A 734 26.35 4.97 7.69
C VAL A 734 25.82 4.26 6.44
N THR A 735 26.68 3.52 5.76
CA THR A 735 26.33 2.75 4.57
C THR A 735 26.71 1.28 4.73
N THR A 736 25.80 0.38 4.39
CA THR A 736 26.05 -1.06 4.35
C THR A 736 26.41 -1.46 2.92
N SER A 737 27.64 -1.92 2.72
CA SER A 737 28.16 -2.33 1.41
C SER A 737 27.81 -3.76 1.04
N ARG A 738 27.85 -4.67 2.00
CA ARG A 738 27.51 -6.09 1.82
C ARG A 738 26.29 -6.42 2.66
N LEU A 739 25.28 -6.96 2.00
CA LEU A 739 24.06 -7.41 2.67
C LEU A 739 24.27 -8.84 3.22
N ILE A 740 24.04 -9.01 4.53
CA ILE A 740 24.07 -10.31 5.21
C ILE A 740 22.66 -10.60 5.69
N PRO A 741 21.92 -11.56 5.08
CA PRO A 741 20.54 -11.84 5.43
C PRO A 741 20.33 -12.10 6.93
N ALA A 742 21.26 -12.77 7.60
CA ALA A 742 21.15 -13.06 9.04
C ALA A 742 21.13 -11.80 9.95
N GLU A 743 21.56 -10.64 9.46
CA GLU A 743 21.63 -9.38 10.23
C GLU A 743 20.46 -8.43 9.98
N VAL A 744 19.60 -8.76 9.02
CA VAL A 744 18.44 -7.93 8.65
C VAL A 744 17.26 -8.18 9.60
N ASP A 745 16.13 -7.55 9.31
CA ASP A 745 14.92 -7.71 10.11
C ASP A 745 14.37 -9.14 10.09
N ASP A 746 13.83 -9.60 11.23
CA ASP A 746 13.41 -11.00 11.42
C ASP A 746 12.18 -11.37 10.59
N MET A 747 11.38 -10.38 10.17
CA MET A 747 10.20 -10.63 9.35
C MET A 747 10.52 -11.28 7.99
N VAL A 748 11.70 -11.03 7.42
CA VAL A 748 12.06 -11.63 6.12
C VAL A 748 12.37 -13.12 6.25
N PHE A 749 12.72 -13.58 7.46
CA PHE A 749 13.05 -14.99 7.70
C PHE A 749 11.84 -15.89 7.53
N ASP A 750 10.65 -15.34 7.72
CA ASP A 750 9.39 -16.08 7.60
C ASP A 750 8.89 -16.18 6.16
N LEU A 751 9.54 -15.49 5.20
CA LEU A 751 9.18 -15.56 3.79
C LEU A 751 9.37 -16.98 3.25
N ASP A 752 8.28 -17.57 2.76
CA ASP A 752 8.26 -18.87 2.09
C ASP A 752 9.01 -18.79 0.75
N VAL A 753 9.81 -19.80 0.44
CA VAL A 753 10.65 -19.90 -0.77
C VAL A 753 10.47 -21.25 -1.49
N ALA A 754 9.32 -21.89 -1.29
CA ALA A 754 8.96 -23.15 -1.94
C ALA A 754 8.37 -22.91 -3.34
N TRP A 755 8.60 -23.85 -4.25
CA TRP A 755 8.01 -23.86 -5.60
C TRP A 755 6.54 -24.34 -5.61
N GLU A 756 6.17 -25.20 -4.67
CA GLU A 756 4.82 -25.73 -4.51
C GLU A 756 4.52 -25.85 -3.00
N TYR A 757 3.28 -25.58 -2.59
CA TYR A 757 2.88 -25.78 -1.20
C TYR A 757 2.41 -27.21 -0.96
N PRO A 758 2.67 -27.79 0.24
CA PRO A 758 2.25 -29.15 0.55
C PRO A 758 0.72 -29.24 0.78
N LEU A 759 0.13 -30.40 0.49
CA LEU A 759 -1.29 -30.68 0.75
C LEU A 759 -1.67 -30.42 2.22
N LYS A 760 -0.75 -30.73 3.15
CA LYS A 760 -0.90 -30.50 4.60
C LYS A 760 -1.27 -29.04 4.93
N LEU A 761 -0.82 -28.05 4.15
CA LEU A 761 -1.18 -26.65 4.35
C LEU A 761 -2.69 -26.44 4.22
N TYR A 762 -3.29 -26.99 3.16
CA TYR A 762 -4.72 -26.84 2.89
C TYR A 762 -5.57 -27.62 3.89
N GLU A 763 -5.13 -28.82 4.28
CA GLU A 763 -5.78 -29.63 5.33
C GLU A 763 -5.74 -28.89 6.69
N ALA A 764 -4.58 -28.37 7.09
CA ALA A 764 -4.43 -27.59 8.33
C ALA A 764 -5.25 -26.29 8.34
N ALA A 765 -5.37 -25.64 7.18
CA ALA A 765 -6.18 -24.43 7.01
C ALA A 765 -7.69 -24.70 7.21
N LEU A 766 -8.19 -25.89 6.86
CA LEU A 766 -9.58 -26.29 7.12
C LEU A 766 -9.88 -26.44 8.62
N GLU A 767 -8.87 -26.82 9.40
CA GLU A 767 -8.96 -27.02 10.85
C GLU A 767 -8.60 -25.77 11.67
N TYR A 768 -8.30 -24.66 11.00
CA TYR A 768 -7.86 -23.40 11.63
C TYR A 768 -6.59 -23.54 12.47
N MET A 769 -5.70 -24.47 12.08
CA MET A 769 -4.45 -24.71 12.80
C MET A 769 -3.56 -23.45 12.81
N PRO A 770 -2.78 -23.25 13.88
CA PRO A 770 -1.71 -22.27 13.87
C PRO A 770 -0.73 -22.52 12.72
N ALA A 771 -0.31 -21.45 12.03
CA ALA A 771 0.56 -21.57 10.86
C ALA A 771 1.82 -22.42 11.15
N HIS A 772 2.45 -22.26 12.32
CA HIS A 772 3.70 -22.93 12.67
C HIS A 772 3.65 -24.46 12.78
N GLU A 773 2.47 -25.09 12.73
CA GLU A 773 2.33 -26.55 12.68
C GLU A 773 2.59 -27.14 11.28
N VAL A 774 2.62 -26.28 10.26
CA VAL A 774 2.92 -26.65 8.88
C VAL A 774 4.36 -26.29 8.56
N GLU A 775 5.14 -27.29 8.14
CA GLU A 775 6.52 -27.06 7.72
C GLU A 775 6.57 -26.69 6.23
N ILE A 776 6.97 -25.45 5.95
CA ILE A 776 7.27 -24.95 4.61
C ILE A 776 8.71 -24.43 4.60
N ASP A 777 9.39 -24.50 3.46
CA ASP A 777 10.73 -23.93 3.29
C ASP A 777 10.67 -22.40 3.32
N GLN A 778 11.52 -21.79 4.14
CA GLN A 778 11.51 -20.36 4.46
C GLN A 778 12.96 -19.85 4.48
N ILE A 779 13.17 -18.55 4.23
CA ILE A 779 14.51 -17.94 4.25
C ILE A 779 15.25 -18.21 5.56
N GLY A 780 14.54 -18.16 6.70
CA GLY A 780 15.09 -18.40 8.03
C GLY A 780 15.80 -19.75 8.18
N LYS A 781 15.33 -20.79 7.47
CA LYS A 781 15.93 -22.14 7.49
C LYS A 781 17.21 -22.24 6.66
N ARG A 782 17.48 -21.25 5.81
CA ARG A 782 18.65 -21.21 4.91
C ARG A 782 19.75 -20.27 5.40
N LEU A 783 19.52 -19.53 6.49
CA LEU A 783 20.51 -18.62 7.07
C LEU A 783 21.82 -19.35 7.39
N HIS A 784 22.94 -18.62 7.30
CA HIS A 784 24.30 -19.16 7.49
C HIS A 784 24.74 -20.22 6.46
N THR A 785 23.95 -20.47 5.41
CA THR A 785 24.32 -21.32 4.27
C THR A 785 24.48 -20.49 2.99
N PRO A 786 25.15 -21.00 1.95
CA PRO A 786 25.22 -20.33 0.64
C PRO A 786 23.84 -20.07 0.01
N ARG A 787 22.83 -20.90 0.34
CA ARG A 787 21.45 -20.80 -0.17
C ARG A 787 20.64 -19.64 0.44
N GLN A 788 21.23 -18.83 1.31
CA GLN A 788 20.58 -17.61 1.83
C GLN A 788 20.45 -16.50 0.77
N TYR A 789 21.21 -16.60 -0.33
CA TYR A 789 21.28 -15.56 -1.37
C TYR A 789 20.58 -15.94 -2.67
N GLU A 790 20.45 -17.24 -2.97
CA GLU A 790 19.99 -17.77 -4.27
C GLU A 790 19.19 -19.08 -4.06
N GLY A 791 18.47 -19.51 -5.10
CA GLY A 791 17.61 -20.69 -5.13
C GLY A 791 16.22 -20.46 -4.52
N MET A 792 15.67 -19.24 -4.57
CA MET A 792 14.37 -18.91 -3.98
C MET A 792 13.22 -19.33 -4.90
N GLY A 793 12.37 -20.27 -4.48
CA GLY A 793 11.16 -20.62 -5.24
C GLY A 793 10.03 -19.61 -5.07
N TYR A 794 9.02 -19.73 -5.94
CA TYR A 794 7.71 -19.10 -5.83
C TYR A 794 6.65 -20.04 -6.41
N THR A 795 5.39 -19.86 -6.02
CA THR A 795 4.31 -20.79 -6.37
C THR A 795 3.49 -20.39 -7.60
N HIS A 796 3.42 -19.09 -7.91
CA HIS A 796 2.56 -18.55 -8.97
C HIS A 796 3.37 -17.72 -9.95
N GLU A 797 3.21 -17.97 -11.23
CA GLU A 797 3.81 -17.13 -12.27
C GLU A 797 3.01 -15.83 -12.47
N THR A 798 3.65 -14.82 -13.09
CA THR A 798 2.96 -13.65 -13.62
C THR A 798 3.49 -13.35 -15.02
N ALA A 799 2.63 -13.08 -16.00
CA ALA A 799 3.12 -12.80 -17.36
C ALA A 799 3.97 -11.53 -17.43
N SER A 800 3.67 -10.53 -16.59
CA SER A 800 4.45 -9.29 -16.52
C SER A 800 4.28 -8.57 -15.19
N MET A 801 5.38 -8.12 -14.58
CA MET A 801 5.37 -7.19 -13.44
C MET A 801 4.73 -5.84 -13.80
N ASN A 802 4.65 -5.52 -15.10
CA ASN A 802 4.10 -4.28 -15.63
C ASN A 802 2.63 -4.40 -16.10
N ALA A 803 1.99 -5.56 -15.87
CA ALA A 803 0.60 -5.82 -16.20
C ALA A 803 -0.36 -5.11 -15.22
N GLY A 804 -1.57 -4.80 -15.69
CA GLY A 804 -2.60 -4.11 -14.92
C GLY A 804 -2.48 -2.59 -14.90
N VAL A 805 -3.05 -1.99 -13.87
CA VAL A 805 -3.19 -0.54 -13.74
C VAL A 805 -1.90 0.06 -13.17
N ARG A 806 -1.22 0.89 -13.94
CA ARG A 806 0.08 1.49 -13.55
C ARG A 806 -0.08 2.76 -12.70
N ILE A 807 -1.24 3.41 -12.80
CA ILE A 807 -1.57 4.64 -12.07
C ILE A 807 -2.99 4.51 -11.56
N SER A 808 -3.15 4.68 -10.25
CA SER A 808 -4.49 4.66 -9.66
C SER A 808 -5.31 5.87 -10.11
N ALA A 809 -6.61 5.65 -10.34
CA ALA A 809 -7.58 6.69 -10.64
C ALA A 809 -7.59 7.80 -9.56
N TYR A 810 -7.19 7.46 -8.33
CA TYR A 810 -7.02 8.43 -7.25
C TYR A 810 -6.03 9.55 -7.57
N LYS A 811 -4.97 9.28 -8.35
CA LYS A 811 -3.99 10.29 -8.77
C LYS A 811 -4.45 11.08 -9.98
N THR A 812 -5.25 10.47 -10.86
CA THR A 812 -5.73 11.12 -12.09
C THR A 812 -6.92 12.04 -11.84
N LEU A 813 -7.80 11.71 -10.89
CA LEU A 813 -8.95 12.55 -10.53
C LEU A 813 -8.51 13.85 -9.82
N PRO A 814 -8.85 15.04 -10.35
CA PRO A 814 -8.41 16.32 -9.79
C PRO A 814 -9.13 16.70 -8.48
N SER A 815 -10.45 16.52 -8.41
CA SER A 815 -11.26 17.06 -7.31
C SER A 815 -11.60 16.01 -6.24
N MET A 816 -11.73 16.46 -4.99
CA MET A 816 -12.16 15.59 -3.88
C MET A 816 -13.59 15.08 -4.06
N GLN A 817 -14.44 15.86 -4.73
CA GLN A 817 -15.83 15.49 -5.01
C GLN A 817 -15.89 14.35 -6.02
N GLU A 818 -15.12 14.42 -7.11
CA GLU A 818 -15.01 13.32 -8.07
C GLU A 818 -14.46 12.06 -7.41
N LYS A 819 -13.43 12.18 -6.57
CA LYS A 819 -12.87 11.04 -5.83
C LYS A 819 -13.91 10.38 -4.93
N LEU A 820 -14.74 11.18 -4.24
CA LEU A 820 -15.84 10.70 -3.41
C LEU A 820 -16.92 10.02 -4.25
N MET A 821 -17.32 10.64 -5.38
CA MET A 821 -18.31 10.06 -6.28
C MET A 821 -17.85 8.72 -6.84
N GLY A 822 -16.59 8.60 -7.28
CA GLY A 822 -16.05 7.32 -7.74
C GLY A 822 -15.89 6.29 -6.62
N GLN A 823 -15.61 6.72 -5.39
CA GLN A 823 -15.67 5.83 -4.21
C GLN A 823 -17.09 5.27 -3.99
N MET A 824 -18.12 6.12 -4.10
CA MET A 824 -19.51 5.69 -3.89
C MET A 824 -20.05 4.89 -5.08
N ASP A 825 -19.64 5.20 -6.31
CA ASP A 825 -19.95 4.40 -7.51
C ASP A 825 -19.44 2.96 -7.37
N LEU A 826 -18.21 2.78 -6.84
CA LEU A 826 -17.71 1.45 -6.53
C LEU A 826 -18.49 0.77 -5.40
N ALA A 827 -18.86 1.51 -4.36
CA ALA A 827 -19.67 0.95 -3.27
C ALA A 827 -21.03 0.45 -3.76
N GLU A 828 -21.68 1.15 -4.70
CA GLU A 828 -22.95 0.74 -5.31
C GLU A 828 -22.80 -0.47 -6.26
N LYS A 829 -21.63 -0.62 -6.90
CA LYS A 829 -21.37 -1.73 -7.82
C LYS A 829 -20.98 -3.03 -7.11
N ILE A 830 -20.30 -2.95 -5.97
CA ILE A 830 -19.72 -4.14 -5.33
C ILE A 830 -20.70 -4.76 -4.34
N ARG A 831 -21.09 -6.02 -4.59
CA ARG A 831 -22.00 -6.78 -3.71
C ARG A 831 -21.52 -6.90 -2.26
N ALA A 832 -20.20 -6.93 -2.05
CA ALA A 832 -19.57 -7.13 -0.74
C ALA A 832 -19.45 -5.83 0.09
N VAL A 833 -20.00 -4.72 -0.38
CA VAL A 833 -19.93 -3.41 0.25
C VAL A 833 -21.34 -2.96 0.62
N ASP A 834 -21.52 -2.38 1.81
CA ASP A 834 -22.75 -1.71 2.23
C ASP A 834 -22.54 -0.20 2.02
N GLU A 835 -23.19 0.33 0.99
CA GLU A 835 -23.07 1.73 0.59
C GLU A 835 -23.52 2.70 1.68
N ALA A 836 -24.51 2.33 2.51
CA ALA A 836 -24.99 3.16 3.61
C ALA A 836 -23.96 3.21 4.74
N ASP A 837 -23.33 2.08 5.07
CA ASP A 837 -22.25 2.06 6.07
C ASP A 837 -21.03 2.86 5.60
N VAL A 838 -20.64 2.73 4.33
CA VAL A 838 -19.55 3.51 3.74
C VAL A 838 -19.84 5.02 3.82
N ALA A 839 -21.04 5.44 3.42
CA ALA A 839 -21.44 6.85 3.50
C ALA A 839 -21.40 7.37 4.95
N ARG A 840 -21.94 6.59 5.90
CA ARG A 840 -21.91 6.89 7.34
C ARG A 840 -20.48 7.09 7.84
N LEU A 841 -19.58 6.17 7.52
CA LEU A 841 -18.18 6.20 7.95
C LEU A 841 -17.42 7.40 7.38
N VAL A 842 -17.59 7.72 6.10
CA VAL A 842 -16.99 8.91 5.48
C VAL A 842 -17.45 10.19 6.20
N ILE A 843 -18.75 10.30 6.48
CA ILE A 843 -19.33 11.45 7.14
C ILE A 843 -18.81 11.60 8.57
N GLU A 844 -18.88 10.54 9.38
CA GLU A 844 -18.50 10.59 10.79
C GLU A 844 -16.99 10.78 11.00
N LYS A 845 -16.17 10.06 10.23
CA LYS A 845 -14.71 10.00 10.47
C LYS A 845 -13.94 11.09 9.76
N HIS A 846 -14.44 11.55 8.61
CA HIS A 846 -13.77 12.56 7.80
C HIS A 846 -14.51 13.90 7.82
N PHE A 847 -15.71 13.98 7.23
CA PHE A 847 -16.34 15.28 6.95
C PHE A 847 -16.81 16.03 8.20
N ILE A 848 -17.62 15.42 9.07
CA ILE A 848 -18.11 16.09 10.29
C ILE A 848 -16.94 16.51 11.19
N ARG A 849 -15.92 15.66 11.31
CA ARG A 849 -14.74 15.92 12.12
C ARG A 849 -13.95 17.12 11.58
N ASP A 850 -13.78 17.20 10.26
CA ASP A 850 -13.07 18.30 9.60
C ASP A 850 -13.87 19.62 9.66
N ILE A 851 -15.17 19.60 9.35
CA ILE A 851 -16.05 20.79 9.42
C ILE A 851 -16.04 21.36 10.85
N ARG A 852 -16.33 20.53 11.87
CA ARG A 852 -16.36 20.98 13.27
C ARG A 852 -14.98 21.43 13.76
N GLY A 853 -13.93 20.73 13.35
CA GLY A 853 -12.54 21.06 13.67
C GLY A 853 -12.12 22.42 13.11
N ASN A 854 -12.38 22.65 11.81
CA ASN A 854 -12.07 23.91 11.14
C ASN A 854 -12.94 25.06 11.65
N LEU A 855 -14.24 24.82 11.92
CA LEU A 855 -15.11 25.82 12.53
C LEU A 855 -14.62 26.25 13.92
N ARG A 856 -14.19 25.30 14.76
CA ARG A 856 -13.59 25.61 16.07
C ARG A 856 -12.26 26.35 15.94
N LYS A 857 -11.40 25.95 14.99
CA LYS A 857 -10.13 26.64 14.76
C LYS A 857 -10.33 28.03 14.19
N PHE A 858 -11.36 28.25 13.37
CA PHE A 858 -11.68 29.54 12.76
C PHE A 858 -11.97 30.61 13.82
N SER A 859 -12.65 30.28 14.90
CA SER A 859 -12.90 31.23 16.00
C SER A 859 -11.67 31.53 16.86
N GLN A 860 -10.64 30.68 16.81
CA GLN A 860 -9.40 30.79 17.60
C GLN A 860 -8.18 31.16 16.74
N GLN A 861 -8.39 31.49 15.47
CA GLN A 861 -7.33 31.59 14.49
C GLN A 861 -6.45 32.84 14.67
N GLN A 862 -5.28 32.79 14.04
CA GLN A 862 -4.40 33.95 13.86
C GLN A 862 -4.64 34.59 12.49
N PHE A 863 -4.12 35.80 12.33
CA PHE A 863 -4.16 36.58 11.11
C PHE A 863 -2.78 36.66 10.50
N ARG A 864 -2.65 36.60 9.18
CA ARG A 864 -1.35 36.67 8.49
C ARG A 864 -1.34 37.77 7.45
N CYS A 865 -0.24 38.52 7.35
CA CYS A 865 -0.03 39.43 6.23
C CYS A 865 0.35 38.68 4.94
N VAL A 866 -0.27 39.03 3.81
CA VAL A 866 0.02 38.40 2.51
C VAL A 866 1.41 38.75 1.98
N ALA A 867 1.92 39.94 2.28
CA ALA A 867 3.19 40.44 1.76
C ALA A 867 4.40 39.94 2.58
N CYS A 868 4.38 40.12 3.91
CA CYS A 868 5.52 39.80 4.77
C CYS A 868 5.35 38.55 5.64
N ASN A 869 4.21 37.87 5.58
CA ASN A 869 3.89 36.68 6.40
C ASN A 869 3.88 36.87 7.93
N THR A 870 4.04 38.10 8.45
CA THR A 870 3.89 38.37 9.88
C THR A 870 2.52 37.91 10.37
N LYS A 871 2.52 37.17 11.47
CA LYS A 871 1.31 36.64 12.11
C LYS A 871 0.91 37.52 13.29
N PHE A 872 -0.37 37.80 13.40
CA PHE A 872 -0.97 38.57 14.49
C PHE A 872 -2.03 37.71 15.18
N ARG A 873 -2.02 37.70 16.52
CA ARG A 873 -3.06 37.02 17.31
C ARG A 873 -4.41 37.72 17.17
N ARG A 874 -4.42 39.05 17.02
CA ARG A 874 -5.59 39.89 16.79
C ARG A 874 -5.33 40.78 15.58
N PRO A 875 -6.35 41.11 14.77
CA PRO A 875 -6.15 41.99 13.64
C PRO A 875 -5.84 43.41 14.17
N PRO A 876 -4.80 44.09 13.69
CA PRO A 876 -4.60 45.51 13.94
C PRO A 876 -5.84 46.30 13.52
N LEU A 877 -6.28 47.25 14.36
CA LEU A 877 -7.47 48.07 14.09
C LEU A 877 -7.36 48.88 12.78
N VAL A 878 -6.13 49.18 12.35
CA VAL A 878 -5.84 49.86 11.08
C VAL A 878 -6.19 48.99 9.85
N GLY A 879 -6.44 47.69 10.03
CA GLY A 879 -6.77 46.74 8.94
C GLY A 879 -5.59 46.41 8.01
N LYS A 880 -4.41 46.97 8.27
CA LYS A 880 -3.17 46.77 7.51
C LYS A 880 -2.08 46.20 8.41
N CYS A 881 -1.10 45.54 7.79
CA CYS A 881 0.07 45.02 8.50
C CYS A 881 0.91 46.16 9.07
N LEU A 882 1.23 46.07 10.37
CA LEU A 882 2.07 47.06 11.06
C LEU A 882 3.52 47.08 10.54
N SER A 883 4.00 45.99 9.93
CA SER A 883 5.39 45.88 9.47
C SER A 883 5.59 46.36 8.02
N CYS A 884 4.60 46.17 7.14
CA CYS A 884 4.77 46.43 5.70
C CYS A 884 3.56 47.10 5.02
N GLY A 885 2.50 47.44 5.75
CA GLY A 885 1.28 48.02 5.19
C GLY A 885 0.41 47.07 4.35
N GLY A 886 0.84 45.82 4.15
CA GLY A 886 0.13 44.83 3.34
C GLY A 886 -1.19 44.34 3.94
N LYS A 887 -2.04 43.74 3.09
CA LYS A 887 -3.35 43.19 3.48
C LYS A 887 -3.20 42.03 4.46
N ILE A 888 -4.05 42.02 5.48
CA ILE A 888 -4.15 40.95 6.47
C ILE A 888 -5.29 40.03 6.08
N VAL A 889 -5.04 38.72 6.16
CA VAL A 889 -6.03 37.69 5.83
C VAL A 889 -6.15 36.68 6.97
N PHE A 890 -7.32 36.04 7.04
CA PHE A 890 -7.53 34.87 7.88
C PHE A 890 -6.57 33.74 7.50
N THR A 891 -6.12 32.98 8.50
CA THR A 891 -5.32 31.77 8.25
C THR A 891 -6.19 30.60 7.80
N ILE A 892 -7.45 30.57 8.25
CA ILE A 892 -8.48 29.61 7.85
C ILE A 892 -9.59 30.40 7.17
N SER A 893 -9.83 30.14 5.88
CA SER A 893 -10.90 30.77 5.12
C SER A 893 -12.24 30.07 5.35
N GLU A 894 -13.35 30.81 5.26
CA GLU A 894 -14.72 30.27 5.27
C GLU A 894 -14.91 29.09 4.31
N GLY A 895 -14.42 29.22 3.07
CA GLY A 895 -14.53 28.15 2.06
C GLY A 895 -13.89 26.82 2.49
N SER A 896 -12.93 26.82 3.42
CA SER A 896 -12.33 25.58 3.94
C SER A 896 -13.27 24.81 4.88
N ILE A 897 -14.24 25.50 5.48
CA ILE A 897 -15.24 24.93 6.41
C ILE A 897 -16.47 24.47 5.62
N VAL A 898 -16.93 25.28 4.67
CA VAL A 898 -18.15 25.01 3.89
C VAL A 898 -17.94 23.92 2.84
N LYS A 899 -16.70 23.70 2.37
CA LYS A 899 -16.35 22.76 1.29
C LYS A 899 -17.04 21.38 1.37
N TYR A 900 -17.16 20.80 2.56
CA TYR A 900 -17.72 19.45 2.74
C TYR A 900 -19.17 19.44 3.25
N LEU A 901 -19.75 20.59 3.55
CA LEU A 901 -21.08 20.66 4.17
C LEU A 901 -22.16 20.14 3.21
N GLU A 902 -22.21 20.65 1.99
CA GLU A 902 -23.19 20.24 0.98
C GLU A 902 -23.01 18.77 0.55
N PRO A 903 -21.79 18.28 0.23
CA PRO A 903 -21.57 16.85 -0.01
C PRO A 903 -22.02 15.95 1.16
N THR A 904 -21.84 16.39 2.40
CA THR A 904 -22.27 15.64 3.59
C THR A 904 -23.78 15.50 3.66
N ILE A 905 -24.52 16.58 3.37
CA ILE A 905 -25.99 16.58 3.38
C ILE A 905 -26.52 15.70 2.24
N SER A 906 -26.00 15.90 1.02
CA SER A 906 -26.38 15.13 -0.16
C SER A 906 -26.21 13.62 0.05
N LEU A 907 -25.06 13.19 0.60
CA LEU A 907 -24.81 11.78 0.93
C LEU A 907 -25.77 11.24 2.00
N ALA A 908 -26.00 12.01 3.06
CA ALA A 908 -26.87 11.57 4.16
C ALA A 908 -28.32 11.36 3.70
N THR A 909 -28.80 12.22 2.80
CA THR A 909 -30.14 12.10 2.20
C THR A 909 -30.20 10.95 1.19
N LYS A 910 -29.22 10.82 0.28
CA LYS A 910 -29.22 9.78 -0.76
C LYS A 910 -29.28 8.36 -0.18
N TYR A 911 -28.48 8.09 0.85
CA TYR A 911 -28.37 6.75 1.45
C TYR A 911 -29.24 6.55 2.71
N HIS A 912 -30.20 7.46 2.96
CA HIS A 912 -31.18 7.34 4.05
C HIS A 912 -30.55 7.01 5.41
N LEU A 913 -29.48 7.75 5.77
CA LEU A 913 -28.71 7.47 6.99
C LEU A 913 -29.52 7.68 8.28
N PRO A 914 -29.11 7.10 9.42
CA PRO A 914 -29.87 7.19 10.68
C PRO A 914 -30.23 8.63 11.08
N ALA A 915 -31.45 8.81 11.60
CA ALA A 915 -32.00 10.13 11.95
C ALA A 915 -31.07 10.96 12.87
N TYR A 916 -30.40 10.30 13.82
CA TYR A 916 -29.42 10.95 14.69
C TYR A 916 -28.29 11.63 13.92
N LEU A 917 -27.74 10.95 12.90
CA LEU A 917 -26.66 11.50 12.09
C LEU A 917 -27.16 12.67 11.24
N GLN A 918 -28.34 12.54 10.63
CA GLN A 918 -28.96 13.62 9.87
C GLN A 918 -29.19 14.88 10.73
N GLN A 919 -29.74 14.73 11.93
CA GLN A 919 -29.92 15.84 12.88
C GLN A 919 -28.58 16.46 13.30
N SER A 920 -27.55 15.63 13.52
CA SER A 920 -26.20 16.08 13.86
C SER A 920 -25.55 16.90 12.74
N ILE A 921 -25.80 16.54 11.48
CA ILE A 921 -25.40 17.31 10.30
C ILE A 921 -26.16 18.63 10.25
N ASP A 922 -27.49 18.61 10.41
CA ASP A 922 -28.31 19.82 10.38
C ASP A 922 -27.90 20.82 11.48
N LEU A 923 -27.64 20.34 12.70
CA LEU A 923 -27.10 21.17 13.78
C LEU A 923 -25.74 21.77 13.42
N THR A 924 -24.90 21.02 12.70
CA THR A 924 -23.60 21.52 12.23
C THR A 924 -23.79 22.58 11.16
N ARG A 925 -24.71 22.38 10.20
CA ARG A 925 -25.11 23.38 9.20
C ARG A 925 -25.58 24.68 9.87
N ARG A 926 -26.54 24.60 10.79
CA ARG A 926 -27.06 25.77 11.52
C ARG A 926 -25.96 26.53 12.25
N ARG A 927 -24.96 25.84 12.82
CA ARG A 927 -23.79 26.49 13.45
C ARG A 927 -22.91 27.21 12.46
N VAL A 928 -22.68 26.64 11.27
CA VAL A 928 -21.93 27.29 10.20
C VAL A 928 -22.69 28.54 9.73
N GLU A 929 -23.99 28.42 9.46
CA GLU A 929 -24.86 29.55 9.08
C GLU A 929 -24.91 30.64 10.16
N ALA A 930 -24.90 30.28 11.45
CA ALA A 930 -24.89 31.26 12.53
C ALA A 930 -23.58 32.07 12.61
N VAL A 931 -22.45 31.49 12.18
CA VAL A 931 -21.13 32.16 12.22
C VAL A 931 -20.90 33.01 10.98
N PHE A 932 -21.25 32.52 9.79
CA PHE A 932 -20.97 33.19 8.52
C PHE A 932 -22.16 33.99 7.98
N GLY A 933 -23.35 33.79 8.55
CA GLY A 933 -24.60 34.24 7.95
C GLY A 933 -25.12 33.25 6.91
N ARG A 934 -26.35 33.46 6.46
CA ARG A 934 -26.85 32.86 5.23
C ARG A 934 -26.38 33.72 4.06
N ASP A 935 -26.18 33.12 2.89
CA ASP A 935 -26.03 33.89 1.66
C ASP A 935 -27.16 34.91 1.57
N LYS A 936 -26.84 36.15 1.18
CA LYS A 936 -27.85 37.19 1.02
C LYS A 936 -28.92 36.66 0.08
N GLU A 937 -30.12 36.43 0.59
CA GLU A 937 -31.29 36.12 -0.24
C GLU A 937 -31.39 37.22 -1.30
N LYS A 938 -31.09 36.87 -2.56
CA LYS A 938 -31.42 37.76 -3.67
C LYS A 938 -32.93 37.76 -3.74
N GLN A 939 -33.55 38.85 -3.32
CA GLN A 939 -34.96 39.10 -3.59
C GLN A 939 -35.13 39.18 -5.10
N GLU A 940 -35.49 38.06 -5.72
CA GLU A 940 -35.92 38.05 -7.11
C GLU A 940 -37.35 38.60 -7.16
N GLY A 941 -37.60 39.58 -8.03
CA GLY A 941 -38.92 40.15 -8.20
C GLY A 941 -39.91 39.11 -8.73
N LEU A 942 -41.16 39.16 -8.27
CA LEU A 942 -42.27 38.30 -8.71
C LEU A 942 -42.41 38.22 -10.26
N GLY A 943 -41.97 39.25 -10.99
CA GLY A 943 -41.95 39.26 -12.46
C GLY A 943 -41.19 38.08 -13.07
N ARG A 944 -40.11 37.60 -12.45
CA ARG A 944 -39.32 36.48 -12.99
C ARG A 944 -40.01 35.12 -12.90
N TRP A 945 -41.07 35.01 -12.08
CA TRP A 945 -41.90 33.81 -11.94
C TRP A 945 -43.19 33.88 -12.75
N PHE A 946 -43.61 35.08 -13.17
CA PHE A 946 -44.84 35.31 -13.93
C PHE A 946 -44.61 35.84 -15.36
N GLY A 947 -43.36 35.80 -15.87
CA GLY A 947 -43.01 36.16 -17.26
C GLY A 947 -41.56 36.55 -17.41
#